data_AF-A0A0E1NTC1-F1
#
_entry.id   AF-A0A0E1NTC1-F1
#
_cell.length_a   1.000
_cell.length_b   1.000
_cell.length_c   1.000
_cell.angle_alpha   90.00
_cell.angle_beta   90.00
_cell.angle_gamma   90.00
#
_symmetry.space_group_name_H-M   'P 1'
#
loop_
_entity.id
_entity.type
_entity.pdbx_description
1 polymer ?
#
loop_
_entity_poly.entity_id
_entity_poly.type
_entity_poly.pdbx_seq_one_letter_code
_entity_poly.pdbx_strand_id
1 'polypeptide(L)'
;MKKTNKLLISIVSAISFSAYSNDINDAKVCFYELENFSGESFCAYEGESQSTINNDFDKKIKSISIPPGMVITLYDGIDFTGKKKKLKNDVNLDGMKSFGLYNKISSYHIDPAVCFYTEDNFQGDSTCLAASQHIDLYSDAEGFANSNRTVLPIHNDSIQSIKVPLGMMTTIYKNDQFNAPFFELTENINLETLKTLAMDNQLTSLKASEKKGLYCDQKCIILEKHEINLPEVFGEYWHDSRLVNKQVILSFNSQENGINDDYKINLTNGPSVRILKNEIIFSDYNMITKFSFDRIDKFDKLSFILQIEKDIVQVQYIQTLDDQLIDLSPIISFKWTHMIDDTPTLTIKNKNTDKPLILNKSIITADTGDQNWEKRDIENTSQIICAFTPFLNLYNYIVQGTCRQLDGIIFKADQYFNSNTKGKTLHIAGKSFPLKPDLLTELNNDGLHENKMLLTYIDNVNNNQSLSLPAVAKTCMVSIHSILSTRQTRQIRPACIDWTLEIMTDFTLLFGSSLRTWNTEYFGRIIQSIITTGNTGVAVENTEIEKRLSHAVKKAIMSQSIDSTLDHIKTAFDYAQLNYFDYSLFYVSEDTPSQVEQLPLGIYELLLPSFIYRPIPPIIIENSERVEQHELAFEIEILPSLFPEDARPSDTEIEHARELRQKISETIAQWGQQYQGAHAIDDVDQEVNADENAALSQLLHAGHIVTGIIHRRLILNRPGEIYVVVKLRGEIIAIVLADRFNNRDEVELVASATLPDYVLSPDSEGTVRGAGTAAVYELARYLQQQGAKTLFSETISQPSARVKQKVGFTFKSEF
;
A
#
# COMPACT_ATOMS: atom_id res chain seq x y z
N MET A 1 -43.41 26.06 -50.57
CA MET A 1 -44.56 26.26 -49.67
C MET A 1 -44.07 26.38 -48.24
N LYS A 2 -44.69 27.27 -47.46
CA LYS A 2 -44.20 27.89 -46.22
C LYS A 2 -43.99 26.90 -45.06
N LYS A 3 -42.89 27.14 -44.33
CA LYS A 3 -42.66 26.82 -42.91
C LYS A 3 -43.84 27.28 -42.05
N THR A 4 -44.21 26.50 -41.03
CA THR A 4 -44.79 27.05 -39.81
C THR A 4 -44.36 26.20 -38.61
N ASN A 5 -43.53 26.80 -37.76
CA ASN A 5 -43.15 26.31 -36.44
C ASN A 5 -44.38 26.21 -35.53
N LYS A 6 -44.48 25.14 -34.74
CA LYS A 6 -45.11 25.21 -33.42
C LYS A 6 -44.20 24.56 -32.38
N LEU A 7 -43.77 25.42 -31.47
CA LEU A 7 -43.04 25.20 -30.25
C LEU A 7 -43.80 24.19 -29.37
N LEU A 8 -43.15 23.11 -28.93
CA LEU A 8 -43.68 22.18 -27.93
C LEU A 8 -42.87 22.40 -26.65
N ILE A 9 -43.41 23.25 -25.77
CA ILE A 9 -42.94 23.40 -24.39
C ILE A 9 -43.45 22.16 -23.65
N SER A 10 -42.56 21.21 -23.34
CA SER A 10 -42.87 20.15 -22.38
C SER A 10 -42.70 20.72 -20.98
N ILE A 11 -43.83 20.96 -20.32
CA ILE A 11 -43.92 21.18 -18.88
C ILE A 11 -43.62 19.84 -18.21
N VAL A 12 -42.46 19.73 -17.57
CA VAL A 12 -42.17 18.64 -16.63
C VAL A 12 -42.97 18.96 -15.37
N SER A 13 -44.20 18.43 -15.30
CA SER A 13 -44.92 18.34 -14.03
C SER A 13 -44.19 17.31 -13.17
N ALA A 14 -43.63 17.77 -12.05
CA ALA A 14 -43.19 16.93 -10.96
C ALA A 14 -44.40 16.14 -10.45
N ILE A 15 -44.52 14.89 -10.91
CA ILE A 15 -45.40 13.91 -10.29
C ILE A 15 -44.64 13.40 -9.07
N SER A 16 -44.96 13.96 -7.92
CA SER A 16 -44.68 13.38 -6.62
C SER A 16 -45.28 11.97 -6.59
N PHE A 17 -44.41 10.96 -6.58
CA PHE A 17 -44.80 9.58 -6.29
C PHE A 17 -45.29 9.55 -4.84
N SER A 18 -46.61 9.59 -4.66
CA SER A 18 -47.24 9.12 -3.43
C SER A 18 -47.08 7.60 -3.41
N ALA A 19 -46.01 7.12 -2.78
CA ALA A 19 -45.92 5.74 -2.36
C ALA A 19 -47.02 5.51 -1.31
N TYR A 20 -48.03 4.73 -1.67
CA TYR A 20 -48.87 4.04 -0.69
C TYR A 20 -47.95 3.06 0.07
N SER A 21 -47.50 3.42 1.27
CA SER A 21 -47.08 2.46 2.28
C SER A 21 -48.21 2.31 3.29
N ASN A 22 -48.74 1.09 3.40
CA ASN A 22 -49.49 0.68 4.57
C ASN A 22 -48.47 0.27 5.65
N ASP A 23 -47.81 1.24 6.30
CA ASP A 23 -46.97 0.96 7.48
C ASP A 23 -47.51 1.72 8.70
N ILE A 24 -48.18 0.97 9.57
CA ILE A 24 -48.80 1.46 10.80
C ILE A 24 -47.75 1.75 11.88
N ASN A 25 -46.50 1.27 11.74
CA ASN A 25 -45.52 1.23 12.83
C ASN A 25 -44.24 2.07 12.64
N ASP A 26 -44.09 2.82 11.55
CA ASP A 26 -42.96 3.74 11.40
C ASP A 26 -43.09 4.97 12.33
N ALA A 27 -41.98 5.37 12.97
CA ALA A 27 -41.92 6.58 13.78
C ALA A 27 -42.14 7.82 12.89
N LYS A 28 -43.32 8.44 13.03
CA LYS A 28 -43.77 9.53 12.16
C LYS A 28 -44.42 10.66 12.94
N VAL A 29 -44.19 11.89 12.50
CA VAL A 29 -44.87 13.07 13.02
C VAL A 29 -46.19 13.23 12.29
N CYS A 30 -47.31 13.15 12.99
CA CYS A 30 -48.64 13.24 12.38
C CYS A 30 -49.32 14.58 12.72
N PHE A 31 -49.86 15.22 11.70
CA PHE A 31 -50.60 16.49 11.77
C PHE A 31 -52.09 16.21 11.60
N TYR A 32 -52.90 16.78 12.49
CA TYR A 32 -54.34 16.49 12.57
C TYR A 32 -55.17 17.75 12.40
N GLU A 33 -56.30 17.62 11.72
CA GLU A 33 -57.28 18.70 11.54
C GLU A 33 -58.02 19.05 12.84
N LEU A 34 -58.16 18.11 13.77
CA LEU A 34 -58.86 18.32 15.04
C LEU A 34 -57.91 18.28 16.25
N GLU A 35 -58.46 18.66 17.41
CA GLU A 35 -57.77 18.56 18.70
C GLU A 35 -57.61 17.10 19.13
N ASN A 36 -56.71 16.85 20.08
CA ASN A 36 -56.48 15.52 20.67
C ASN A 36 -56.14 14.43 19.63
N PHE A 37 -55.39 14.78 18.58
CA PHE A 37 -54.87 13.85 17.57
C PHE A 37 -55.98 13.09 16.82
N SER A 38 -57.05 13.80 16.47
CA SER A 38 -58.23 13.22 15.82
C SER A 38 -58.57 13.89 14.49
N GLY A 39 -59.46 13.27 13.71
CA GLY A 39 -59.88 13.75 12.39
C GLY A 39 -58.94 13.31 11.25
N GLU A 40 -59.09 13.95 10.09
CA GLU A 40 -58.18 13.75 8.97
C GLU A 40 -56.75 14.09 9.39
N SER A 41 -55.79 13.32 8.88
CA SER A 41 -54.37 13.51 9.19
C SER A 41 -53.46 13.20 8.02
N PHE A 42 -52.28 13.80 8.04
CA PHE A 42 -51.15 13.35 7.25
C PHE A 42 -49.94 13.22 8.17
N CYS A 43 -49.02 12.32 7.83
CA CYS A 43 -47.82 12.11 8.62
C CYS A 43 -46.58 12.33 7.76
N ALA A 44 -45.51 12.75 8.41
CA ALA A 44 -44.22 13.02 7.81
C ALA A 44 -43.14 12.25 8.57
N TYR A 45 -42.17 11.74 7.83
CA TYR A 45 -41.11 10.87 8.34
C TYR A 45 -39.92 11.69 8.86
N GLU A 46 -38.98 11.03 9.53
CA GLU A 46 -37.70 11.60 9.93
C GLU A 46 -36.94 12.21 8.74
N GLY A 47 -36.38 13.42 8.93
CA GLY A 47 -35.69 14.14 7.86
C GLY A 47 -36.59 14.78 6.79
N GLU A 48 -37.89 14.51 6.79
CA GLU A 48 -38.81 15.05 5.81
C GLU A 48 -38.99 16.57 5.98
N SER A 49 -39.06 17.27 4.85
CA SER A 49 -39.26 18.72 4.81
C SER A 49 -40.27 19.09 3.74
N GLN A 50 -41.24 19.91 4.10
CA GLN A 50 -42.24 20.41 3.16
C GLN A 50 -42.18 21.94 3.12
N SER A 51 -41.73 22.48 1.98
CA SER A 51 -41.58 23.92 1.79
C SER A 51 -42.90 24.66 1.57
N THR A 52 -43.99 23.93 1.28
CA THR A 52 -45.36 24.45 1.26
C THR A 52 -46.34 23.34 1.62
N ILE A 53 -47.09 23.49 2.71
CA ILE A 53 -48.11 22.51 3.13
C ILE A 53 -49.20 22.39 2.05
N ASN A 54 -49.63 21.16 1.77
CA ASN A 54 -50.66 20.87 0.77
C ASN A 54 -51.94 21.71 1.02
N ASN A 55 -52.57 22.21 -0.06
CA ASN A 55 -53.74 23.09 -0.02
C ASN A 55 -54.89 22.54 0.82
N ASP A 56 -55.03 21.22 0.94
CA ASP A 56 -56.12 20.59 1.69
C ASP A 56 -55.97 20.71 3.22
N PHE A 57 -54.74 20.90 3.72
CA PHE A 57 -54.41 21.09 5.15
C PHE A 57 -53.93 22.51 5.50
N ASP A 58 -53.83 23.42 4.52
CA ASP A 58 -53.42 24.81 4.73
C ASP A 58 -54.28 25.44 5.83
N LYS A 59 -53.63 25.86 6.92
CA LYS A 59 -54.25 26.52 8.08
C LYS A 59 -55.36 25.72 8.78
N LYS A 60 -55.35 24.39 8.67
CA LYS A 60 -56.30 23.50 9.36
C LYS A 60 -55.71 22.67 10.50
N ILE A 61 -54.38 22.70 10.67
CA ILE A 61 -53.68 21.89 11.68
C ILE A 61 -54.02 22.39 13.10
N LYS A 62 -54.59 21.51 13.92
CA LYS A 62 -54.99 21.77 15.32
C LYS A 62 -54.24 20.95 16.35
N SER A 63 -53.74 19.78 16.00
CA SER A 63 -52.84 19.01 16.86
C SER A 63 -51.77 18.30 16.06
N ILE A 64 -50.62 18.06 16.69
CA ILE A 64 -49.46 17.36 16.10
C ILE A 64 -48.97 16.33 17.12
N SER A 65 -48.93 15.07 16.71
CA SER A 65 -48.30 13.97 17.47
C SER A 65 -46.84 13.85 17.06
N ILE A 66 -45.92 13.88 18.03
CA ILE A 66 -44.47 13.84 17.82
C ILE A 66 -43.90 12.67 18.64
N PRO A 67 -43.36 11.62 17.99
CA PRO A 67 -42.73 10.49 18.69
C PRO A 67 -41.58 10.95 19.61
N PRO A 68 -41.33 10.24 20.73
CA PRO A 68 -40.26 10.60 21.65
C PRO A 68 -38.91 10.74 20.95
N GLY A 69 -38.26 11.87 21.21
CA GLY A 69 -36.94 12.24 20.69
C GLY A 69 -36.89 12.71 19.24
N MET A 70 -38.00 12.67 18.49
CA MET A 70 -38.11 13.41 17.23
C MET A 70 -38.24 14.91 17.47
N VAL A 71 -37.76 15.69 16.51
CA VAL A 71 -37.81 17.15 16.60
C VAL A 71 -38.29 17.75 15.28
N ILE A 72 -39.31 18.60 15.36
CA ILE A 72 -39.88 19.29 14.21
C ILE A 72 -39.76 20.81 14.39
N THR A 73 -39.42 21.50 13.31
CA THR A 73 -39.45 22.95 13.21
C THR A 73 -40.59 23.38 12.28
N LEU A 74 -41.54 24.11 12.84
CA LEU A 74 -42.67 24.69 12.11
C LEU A 74 -42.38 26.14 11.73
N TYR A 75 -42.86 26.57 10.57
CA TYR A 75 -42.70 27.93 10.03
C TYR A 75 -44.04 28.51 9.61
N ASP A 76 -44.23 29.81 9.84
CA ASP A 76 -45.43 30.52 9.38
C ASP A 76 -45.32 31.09 7.95
N GLY A 77 -44.13 31.02 7.34
CA GLY A 77 -43.91 31.30 5.93
C GLY A 77 -43.72 30.04 5.09
N ILE A 78 -43.82 30.19 3.77
CA ILE A 78 -43.35 29.19 2.81
C ILE A 78 -41.82 29.16 2.77
N ASP A 79 -41.24 28.09 2.22
CA ASP A 79 -39.79 27.92 2.04
C ASP A 79 -38.99 28.13 3.34
N PHE A 80 -39.55 27.69 4.47
CA PHE A 80 -38.92 27.76 5.80
C PHE A 80 -38.60 29.18 6.27
N THR A 81 -39.40 30.16 5.82
CA THR A 81 -39.25 31.57 6.19
C THR A 81 -40.20 31.97 7.34
N GLY A 82 -40.00 33.18 7.87
CA GLY A 82 -40.88 33.75 8.89
C GLY A 82 -40.59 33.28 10.32
N LYS A 83 -41.62 33.31 11.17
CA LYS A 83 -41.55 32.88 12.57
C LYS A 83 -41.44 31.36 12.63
N LYS A 84 -40.41 30.86 13.32
CA LYS A 84 -40.20 29.43 13.53
C LYS A 84 -40.43 28.99 14.97
N LYS A 85 -40.89 27.75 15.15
CA LYS A 85 -40.98 27.08 16.45
C LYS A 85 -40.50 25.65 16.34
N LYS A 86 -39.53 25.30 17.19
CA LYS A 86 -39.05 23.93 17.36
C LYS A 86 -39.89 23.22 18.42
N LEU A 87 -40.40 22.03 18.12
CA LEU A 87 -41.26 21.20 18.96
C LEU A 87 -40.63 19.82 19.14
N LYS A 88 -40.69 19.29 20.36
CA LYS A 88 -40.10 17.99 20.75
C LYS A 88 -41.10 17.00 21.34
N ASN A 89 -42.33 17.46 21.58
CA ASN A 89 -43.40 16.68 22.20
C ASN A 89 -44.70 17.05 21.53
N ASP A 90 -45.69 16.18 21.65
CA ASP A 90 -47.05 16.42 21.16
C ASP A 90 -47.56 17.82 21.51
N VAL A 91 -48.25 18.43 20.55
CA VAL A 91 -48.85 19.76 20.71
C VAL A 91 -50.31 19.69 20.32
N ASN A 92 -51.17 20.12 21.24
CA ASN A 92 -52.59 20.31 21.00
C ASN A 92 -52.91 21.78 20.72
N LEU A 93 -54.17 22.11 20.45
CA LEU A 93 -54.58 23.42 19.96
C LEU A 93 -54.14 24.57 20.88
N ASP A 94 -54.24 24.40 22.20
CA ASP A 94 -53.84 25.45 23.15
C ASP A 94 -52.35 25.76 23.08
N GLY A 95 -51.52 24.72 22.87
CA GLY A 95 -50.10 24.89 22.61
C GLY A 95 -49.84 25.65 21.29
N MET A 96 -50.55 25.29 20.22
CA MET A 96 -50.44 25.98 18.93
C MET A 96 -50.82 27.47 19.00
N LYS A 97 -51.90 27.78 19.74
CA LYS A 97 -52.35 29.16 19.99
C LYS A 97 -51.31 29.93 20.80
N SER A 98 -50.77 29.34 21.87
CA SER A 98 -49.72 29.93 22.70
C SER A 98 -48.45 30.26 21.90
N PHE A 99 -48.07 29.39 20.96
CA PHE A 99 -46.92 29.63 20.08
C PHE A 99 -47.21 30.66 18.98
N GLY A 100 -48.47 31.05 18.80
CA GLY A 100 -48.91 31.98 17.75
C GLY A 100 -48.79 31.40 16.34
N LEU A 101 -48.79 30.07 16.22
CA LEU A 101 -48.70 29.34 14.95
C LEU A 101 -50.02 28.71 14.50
N TYR A 102 -51.06 28.76 15.35
CA TYR A 102 -52.40 28.30 14.97
C TYR A 102 -52.91 29.01 13.70
N ASN A 103 -53.37 28.23 12.71
CA ASN A 103 -53.80 28.67 11.38
C ASN A 103 -52.76 29.48 10.59
N LYS A 104 -51.47 29.29 10.91
CA LYS A 104 -50.39 30.03 10.27
C LYS A 104 -49.26 29.14 9.77
N ILE A 105 -49.23 27.85 10.10
CA ILE A 105 -48.18 26.94 9.63
C ILE A 105 -48.27 26.82 8.11
N SER A 106 -47.17 27.15 7.42
CA SER A 106 -47.09 27.09 5.95
C SER A 106 -45.95 26.20 5.45
N SER A 107 -44.93 25.93 6.27
CA SER A 107 -43.90 24.93 5.98
C SER A 107 -43.36 24.26 7.25
N TYR A 108 -42.75 23.08 7.11
CA TYR A 108 -42.15 22.35 8.24
C TYR A 108 -40.87 21.60 7.83
N HIS A 109 -39.98 21.40 8.80
CA HIS A 109 -38.77 20.58 8.68
C HIS A 109 -38.67 19.64 9.88
N ILE A 110 -38.51 18.35 9.64
CA ILE A 110 -38.25 17.34 10.68
C ILE A 110 -36.76 17.04 10.69
N ASP A 111 -36.12 17.21 11.85
CA ASP A 111 -34.71 16.90 12.02
C ASP A 111 -34.50 15.37 11.85
N PRO A 112 -33.43 14.91 11.18
CA PRO A 112 -33.09 13.49 11.12
C PRO A 112 -32.90 12.88 12.53
N ALA A 113 -33.42 11.66 12.73
CA ALA A 113 -33.34 10.96 14.01
C ALA A 113 -33.13 9.46 13.80
N VAL A 114 -32.33 8.84 14.67
CA VAL A 114 -32.13 7.38 14.71
C VAL A 114 -33.24 6.76 15.51
N CYS A 115 -33.95 5.77 14.99
CA CYS A 115 -35.09 5.14 15.66
C CYS A 115 -34.79 3.69 16.05
N PHE A 116 -35.17 3.33 17.27
CA PHE A 116 -34.95 2.02 17.89
C PHE A 116 -36.30 1.36 18.13
N TYR A 117 -36.42 0.09 17.75
CA TYR A 117 -37.69 -0.63 17.67
C TYR A 117 -37.67 -1.91 18.50
N THR A 118 -38.81 -2.24 19.13
CA THR A 118 -38.94 -3.43 19.98
C THR A 118 -39.09 -4.74 19.21
N GLU A 119 -39.45 -4.67 17.93
CA GLU A 119 -39.57 -5.83 17.04
C GLU A 119 -38.60 -5.71 15.87
N ASP A 120 -38.38 -6.82 15.18
CA ASP A 120 -37.52 -6.86 14.00
C ASP A 120 -38.17 -6.14 12.80
N ASN A 121 -37.39 -5.84 11.77
CA ASN A 121 -37.84 -5.14 10.55
C ASN A 121 -38.52 -3.78 10.81
N PHE A 122 -38.06 -3.06 11.83
CA PHE A 122 -38.50 -1.70 12.18
C PHE A 122 -39.99 -1.64 12.58
N GLN A 123 -40.45 -2.64 13.33
CA GLN A 123 -41.83 -2.77 13.80
C GLN A 123 -41.95 -2.67 15.34
N GLY A 124 -43.19 -2.60 15.84
CA GLY A 124 -43.46 -2.50 17.27
C GLY A 124 -43.32 -1.08 17.82
N ASP A 125 -43.14 -0.99 19.14
CA ASP A 125 -42.93 0.28 19.82
C ASP A 125 -41.55 0.86 19.46
N SER A 126 -41.47 2.19 19.40
CA SER A 126 -40.24 2.87 19.02
C SER A 126 -39.93 4.11 19.84
N THR A 127 -38.65 4.44 19.90
CA THR A 127 -38.14 5.72 20.41
C THR A 127 -37.03 6.17 19.47
N CYS A 128 -36.99 7.47 19.18
CA CYS A 128 -35.99 8.03 18.28
C CYS A 128 -35.05 8.96 19.04
N LEU A 129 -33.85 9.18 18.49
CA LEU A 129 -32.85 10.10 19.01
C LEU A 129 -32.36 11.00 17.88
N ALA A 130 -32.63 12.30 17.98
CA ALA A 130 -32.02 13.31 17.14
C ALA A 130 -30.53 13.50 17.49
N ALA A 131 -29.81 14.25 16.67
CA ALA A 131 -28.39 14.50 16.86
C ALA A 131 -28.06 15.05 18.26
N SER A 132 -26.99 14.52 18.87
CA SER A 132 -26.54 14.84 20.24
C SER A 132 -27.46 14.36 21.37
N GLN A 133 -28.55 13.66 21.07
CA GLN A 133 -29.37 13.00 22.10
C GLN A 133 -28.75 11.65 22.49
N HIS A 134 -28.95 11.30 23.75
CA HIS A 134 -28.52 10.06 24.34
C HIS A 134 -29.54 9.62 25.38
N ILE A 135 -29.56 8.32 25.66
CA ILE A 135 -30.46 7.72 26.64
C ILE A 135 -29.77 6.51 27.26
N ASP A 136 -29.88 6.39 28.57
CA ASP A 136 -29.60 5.18 29.33
C ASP A 136 -30.94 4.52 29.70
N LEU A 137 -31.25 3.39 29.08
CA LEU A 137 -32.54 2.70 29.23
C LEU A 137 -32.75 2.12 30.64
N TYR A 138 -31.68 1.99 31.43
CA TYR A 138 -31.74 1.51 32.80
C TYR A 138 -31.97 2.65 33.80
N SER A 139 -31.21 3.75 33.67
CA SER A 139 -31.26 4.87 34.62
C SER A 139 -32.19 6.02 34.23
N ASP A 140 -32.38 6.28 32.93
CA ASP A 140 -33.29 7.33 32.43
C ASP A 140 -34.74 6.82 32.29
N ALA A 141 -35.01 5.55 32.60
CA ALA A 141 -36.35 4.96 32.66
C ALA A 141 -37.32 5.76 33.56
N GLU A 142 -36.78 6.44 34.57
CA GLU A 142 -37.55 7.28 35.52
C GLU A 142 -37.61 8.78 35.13
N GLY A 143 -37.07 9.21 33.99
CA GLY A 143 -36.82 10.64 33.78
C GLY A 143 -36.74 11.15 32.35
N PHE A 144 -37.78 11.00 31.53
CA PHE A 144 -37.98 11.88 30.36
C PHE A 144 -38.43 13.29 30.80
N ALA A 145 -37.54 14.00 31.50
CA ALA A 145 -37.82 15.27 32.20
C ALA A 145 -38.19 16.47 31.30
N ASN A 146 -38.47 16.27 30.01
CA ASN A 146 -38.95 17.30 29.09
C ASN A 146 -40.19 16.89 28.28
N SER A 147 -40.77 15.71 28.49
CA SER A 147 -42.03 15.30 27.86
C SER A 147 -43.11 15.13 28.92
N ASN A 148 -44.34 15.60 28.68
CA ASN A 148 -45.47 15.35 29.58
C ASN A 148 -45.94 13.87 29.56
N ARG A 149 -45.11 12.93 29.08
CA ARG A 149 -45.39 11.49 29.03
C ARG A 149 -44.67 10.79 30.18
N THR A 150 -45.42 9.97 30.92
CA THR A 150 -44.97 9.29 32.15
C THR A 150 -44.25 7.96 31.93
N VAL A 151 -44.17 7.43 30.70
CA VAL A 151 -43.59 6.11 30.41
C VAL A 151 -42.83 6.14 29.08
N LEU A 152 -41.61 5.58 29.09
CA LEU A 152 -40.80 5.32 27.91
C LEU A 152 -41.39 4.14 27.11
N PRO A 153 -41.61 4.27 25.78
CA PRO A 153 -42.17 3.19 24.97
C PRO A 153 -41.27 1.95 24.86
N ILE A 154 -39.95 2.14 24.95
CA ILE A 154 -38.98 1.05 24.87
C ILE A 154 -38.39 0.76 26.25
N HIS A 155 -38.18 -0.52 26.55
CA HIS A 155 -37.60 -0.96 27.81
C HIS A 155 -36.12 -1.33 27.62
N ASN A 156 -35.40 -1.45 28.75
CA ASN A 156 -34.05 -1.99 28.73
C ASN A 156 -34.04 -3.37 28.04
N ASP A 157 -33.02 -3.62 27.22
CA ASP A 157 -32.82 -4.88 26.51
C ASP A 157 -33.95 -5.26 25.52
N SER A 158 -34.90 -4.37 25.21
CA SER A 158 -36.05 -4.73 24.36
C SER A 158 -35.83 -4.46 22.86
N ILE A 159 -34.70 -3.86 22.47
CA ILE A 159 -34.46 -3.41 21.09
C ILE A 159 -34.10 -4.60 20.19
N GLN A 160 -34.81 -4.71 19.07
CA GLN A 160 -34.61 -5.77 18.08
C GLN A 160 -34.25 -5.23 16.68
N SER A 161 -34.53 -3.97 16.36
CA SER A 161 -34.07 -3.35 15.12
C SER A 161 -33.83 -1.84 15.28
N ILE A 162 -32.96 -1.28 14.42
CA ILE A 162 -32.47 0.10 14.50
C ILE A 162 -32.42 0.72 13.11
N LYS A 163 -33.11 1.84 12.93
CA LYS A 163 -33.12 2.63 11.68
C LYS A 163 -32.20 3.84 11.83
N VAL A 164 -31.17 3.91 11.00
CA VAL A 164 -30.16 4.98 10.98
C VAL A 164 -30.27 5.75 9.66
N PRO A 165 -30.84 6.98 9.66
CA PRO A 165 -31.02 7.74 8.42
C PRO A 165 -29.68 8.27 7.86
N LEU A 166 -29.69 8.63 6.58
CA LEU A 166 -28.52 9.21 5.91
C LEU A 166 -28.02 10.46 6.66
N GLY A 167 -26.70 10.58 6.81
CA GLY A 167 -26.08 11.68 7.55
C GLY A 167 -26.10 11.53 9.07
N MET A 168 -26.71 10.47 9.62
CA MET A 168 -26.71 10.16 11.06
C MET A 168 -25.89 8.91 11.36
N MET A 169 -25.46 8.79 12.60
CA MET A 169 -24.87 7.58 13.17
C MET A 169 -25.38 7.38 14.59
N THR A 170 -25.23 6.17 15.12
CA THR A 170 -25.53 5.87 16.51
C THR A 170 -24.45 5.01 17.14
N THR A 171 -24.19 5.20 18.43
CA THR A 171 -23.39 4.29 19.23
C THR A 171 -24.32 3.52 20.16
N ILE A 172 -24.28 2.20 20.06
CA ILE A 172 -25.04 1.28 20.91
C ILE A 172 -24.11 0.65 21.94
N TYR A 173 -24.57 0.59 23.19
CA TYR A 173 -23.79 0.09 24.32
C TYR A 173 -24.52 -1.08 24.96
N LYS A 174 -23.73 -2.11 25.28
CA LYS A 174 -24.20 -3.26 26.05
C LYS A 174 -24.38 -2.92 27.52
N ASN A 175 -23.53 -2.03 28.04
CA ASN A 175 -23.55 -1.64 29.44
C ASN A 175 -24.09 -0.22 29.62
N ASP A 176 -24.64 0.02 30.80
CA ASP A 176 -25.17 1.31 31.25
C ASP A 176 -24.07 2.39 31.30
N GLN A 177 -24.48 3.64 31.49
CA GLN A 177 -23.60 4.80 31.59
C GLN A 177 -22.65 4.95 30.39
N PHE A 178 -23.05 4.40 29.23
CA PHE A 178 -22.26 4.41 28.00
C PHE A 178 -20.89 3.72 28.15
N ASN A 179 -20.85 2.63 28.93
CA ASN A 179 -19.66 1.82 29.11
C ASN A 179 -19.50 0.76 28.01
N ALA A 180 -18.25 0.44 27.68
CA ALA A 180 -17.93 -0.66 26.76
C ALA A 180 -18.47 -2.01 27.28
N PRO A 181 -18.80 -2.99 26.40
CA PRO A 181 -18.59 -2.96 24.96
C PRO A 181 -19.65 -2.14 24.21
N PHE A 182 -19.24 -1.54 23.09
CA PHE A 182 -20.07 -0.71 22.24
C PHE A 182 -19.76 -0.93 20.76
N PHE A 183 -20.69 -0.54 19.90
CA PHE A 183 -20.51 -0.49 18.45
C PHE A 183 -21.05 0.82 17.88
N GLU A 184 -20.39 1.34 16.85
CA GLU A 184 -20.85 2.50 16.08
C GLU A 184 -21.54 2.03 14.79
N LEU A 185 -22.73 2.58 14.50
CA LEU A 185 -23.58 2.17 13.40
C LEU A 185 -23.88 3.35 12.49
N THR A 186 -23.79 3.13 11.18
CA THR A 186 -24.10 4.13 10.14
C THR A 186 -25.16 3.68 9.14
N GLU A 187 -25.65 2.45 9.32
CA GLU A 187 -26.57 1.71 8.46
C GLU A 187 -27.68 1.11 9.34
N ASN A 188 -28.80 0.75 8.73
CA ASN A 188 -29.90 0.11 9.45
C ASN A 188 -29.48 -1.31 9.91
N ILE A 189 -29.96 -1.72 11.08
CA ILE A 189 -29.63 -3.01 11.69
C ILE A 189 -30.91 -3.75 12.07
N ASN A 190 -30.93 -5.05 11.81
CA ASN A 190 -32.01 -5.97 12.17
C ASN A 190 -31.59 -6.91 13.33
N LEU A 191 -32.52 -7.75 13.79
CA LEU A 191 -32.30 -8.65 14.92
C LEU A 191 -31.17 -9.66 14.65
N GLU A 192 -31.06 -10.16 13.43
CA GLU A 192 -30.00 -11.10 13.04
C GLU A 192 -28.62 -10.49 13.21
N THR A 193 -28.43 -9.25 12.76
CA THR A 193 -27.17 -8.52 12.93
C THR A 193 -26.87 -8.26 14.40
N LEU A 194 -27.87 -7.89 15.21
CA LEU A 194 -27.68 -7.73 16.67
C LEU A 194 -27.22 -9.02 17.34
N LYS A 195 -27.76 -10.18 16.93
CA LYS A 195 -27.32 -11.50 17.42
C LYS A 195 -25.87 -11.78 17.05
N THR A 196 -25.47 -11.51 15.80
CA THR A 196 -24.07 -11.69 15.35
C THR A 196 -23.09 -10.82 16.14
N LEU A 197 -23.52 -9.64 16.58
CA LEU A 197 -22.75 -8.74 17.44
C LEU A 197 -22.83 -9.09 18.93
N ALA A 198 -23.60 -10.11 19.32
CA ALA A 198 -23.95 -10.43 20.70
C ALA A 198 -24.49 -9.23 21.49
N MET A 199 -25.35 -8.46 20.82
CA MET A 199 -26.04 -7.26 21.34
C MET A 199 -27.56 -7.49 21.49
N ASP A 200 -28.08 -8.63 21.05
CA ASP A 200 -29.49 -8.96 21.21
C ASP A 200 -29.85 -9.10 22.70
N ASN A 201 -30.96 -8.47 23.10
CA ASN A 201 -31.44 -8.44 24.49
C ASN A 201 -30.39 -7.95 25.51
N GLN A 202 -29.49 -7.06 25.09
CA GLN A 202 -28.40 -6.57 25.93
C GLN A 202 -28.15 -5.06 25.77
N LEU A 203 -28.97 -4.36 24.99
CA LEU A 203 -28.79 -2.93 24.75
C LEU A 203 -29.36 -2.11 25.90
N THR A 204 -28.49 -1.34 26.54
CA THR A 204 -28.78 -0.58 27.76
C THR A 204 -28.56 0.92 27.62
N SER A 205 -27.69 1.36 26.70
CA SER A 205 -27.42 2.79 26.48
C SER A 205 -27.21 3.10 25.00
N LEU A 206 -27.66 4.28 24.57
CA LEU A 206 -27.71 4.68 23.15
C LEU A 206 -27.31 6.15 22.99
N LYS A 207 -26.56 6.47 21.93
CA LYS A 207 -26.21 7.85 21.56
C LYS A 207 -26.40 8.08 20.06
N ALA A 208 -27.08 9.14 19.66
CA ALA A 208 -27.20 9.53 18.26
C ALA A 208 -26.36 10.79 17.95
N SER A 209 -25.71 10.80 16.79
CA SER A 209 -24.90 11.92 16.31
C SER A 209 -24.97 12.07 14.79
N GLU A 210 -24.58 13.24 14.28
CA GLU A 210 -24.42 13.46 12.84
C GLU A 210 -23.07 12.88 12.37
N LYS A 211 -23.04 12.41 11.12
CA LYS A 211 -21.79 12.08 10.42
C LYS A 211 -21.06 13.38 10.12
N LYS A 212 -19.96 13.64 10.83
CA LYS A 212 -19.11 14.83 10.67
C LYS A 212 -17.64 14.46 10.78
N GLY A 213 -16.81 14.98 9.87
CA GLY A 213 -15.38 14.68 9.85
C GLY A 213 -15.15 13.17 9.74
N LEU A 214 -14.19 12.62 10.51
CA LEU A 214 -14.02 11.17 10.62
C LEU A 214 -15.08 10.60 11.57
N TYR A 215 -16.14 10.05 11.00
CA TYR A 215 -17.23 9.39 11.72
C TYR A 215 -17.07 7.87 11.67
N CYS A 216 -17.70 7.15 12.60
CA CYS A 216 -17.62 5.68 12.69
C CYS A 216 -16.14 5.21 12.76
N ASP A 217 -15.37 5.81 13.67
CA ASP A 217 -13.92 5.67 13.73
C ASP A 217 -13.43 4.61 14.74
N GLN A 218 -14.36 4.05 15.52
CA GLN A 218 -14.10 3.00 16.51
C GLN A 218 -15.22 1.97 16.52
N LYS A 219 -14.86 0.68 16.47
CA LYS A 219 -15.83 -0.44 16.51
C LYS A 219 -17.02 -0.22 15.58
N CYS A 220 -16.72 0.28 14.38
CA CYS A 220 -17.71 0.63 13.38
C CYS A 220 -18.19 -0.62 12.64
N ILE A 221 -19.51 -0.77 12.56
CA ILE A 221 -20.17 -1.86 11.85
C ILE A 221 -20.43 -1.43 10.41
N ILE A 222 -19.88 -2.18 9.47
CA ILE A 222 -20.04 -1.97 8.04
C ILE A 222 -20.80 -3.16 7.47
N LEU A 223 -22.06 -2.95 7.12
CA LEU A 223 -22.91 -3.97 6.51
C LEU A 223 -22.73 -3.98 5.01
N GLU A 224 -22.86 -2.83 4.35
CA GLU A 224 -22.66 -2.70 2.92
C GLU A 224 -21.43 -1.85 2.60
N LYS A 225 -21.39 -0.62 3.12
CA LYS A 225 -20.41 0.38 2.67
C LYS A 225 -20.13 1.46 3.71
N HIS A 226 -18.87 1.83 3.83
CA HIS A 226 -18.41 2.99 4.57
C HIS A 226 -17.54 3.89 3.68
N GLU A 227 -17.70 5.21 3.79
CA GLU A 227 -17.00 6.19 2.96
C GLU A 227 -16.33 7.27 3.80
N ILE A 228 -15.05 7.51 3.52
CA ILE A 228 -14.24 8.55 4.16
C ILE A 228 -13.89 9.59 3.10
N ASN A 229 -14.50 10.76 3.19
CA ASN A 229 -14.19 11.92 2.35
C ASN A 229 -12.86 12.55 2.82
N LEU A 230 -11.77 12.31 2.09
CA LEU A 230 -10.44 12.68 2.56
C LEU A 230 -10.28 14.22 2.71
N PRO A 231 -10.62 15.06 1.72
CA PRO A 231 -10.53 16.52 1.90
C PRO A 231 -11.32 17.05 3.10
N GLU A 232 -12.54 16.53 3.33
CA GLU A 232 -13.37 16.96 4.46
C GLU A 232 -12.74 16.57 5.80
N VAL A 233 -12.22 15.35 5.90
CA VAL A 233 -11.65 14.82 7.14
C VAL A 233 -10.30 15.45 7.48
N PHE A 234 -9.46 15.71 6.46
CA PHE A 234 -8.20 16.44 6.66
C PHE A 234 -8.42 17.94 6.88
N GLY A 235 -9.55 18.50 6.42
CA GLY A 235 -9.88 19.91 6.57
C GLY A 235 -8.81 20.82 5.96
N GLU A 236 -8.36 21.81 6.75
CA GLU A 236 -7.33 22.76 6.31
C GLU A 236 -5.97 22.09 5.97
N TYR A 237 -5.69 20.92 6.54
CA TYR A 237 -4.43 20.20 6.35
C TYR A 237 -4.34 19.46 5.02
N TRP A 238 -5.46 19.29 4.30
CA TRP A 238 -5.49 18.60 3.01
C TRP A 238 -4.61 19.31 1.96
N HIS A 239 -4.63 20.64 1.96
CA HIS A 239 -3.87 21.47 1.02
C HIS A 239 -2.59 22.08 1.61
N ASP A 240 -2.20 21.70 2.83
CA ASP A 240 -0.99 22.21 3.46
C ASP A 240 0.25 21.58 2.82
N SER A 241 1.04 22.41 2.13
CA SER A 241 2.26 21.97 1.43
C SER A 241 3.39 21.55 2.37
N ARG A 242 3.32 21.90 3.65
CA ARG A 242 4.28 21.44 4.68
C ARG A 242 4.04 19.98 5.04
N LEU A 243 2.80 19.50 4.93
CA LEU A 243 2.39 18.14 5.24
C LEU A 243 2.34 17.30 3.96
N VAL A 244 3.51 16.82 3.56
CA VAL A 244 3.71 16.08 2.31
C VAL A 244 2.95 14.77 2.32
N ASN A 245 3.10 14.00 3.40
CA ASN A 245 2.49 12.67 3.55
C ASN A 245 1.17 12.78 4.28
N LYS A 246 0.09 12.32 3.65
CA LYS A 246 -1.25 12.22 4.22
C LYS A 246 -1.57 10.75 4.43
N GLN A 247 -1.83 10.33 5.65
CA GLN A 247 -1.88 8.93 6.02
C GLN A 247 -3.25 8.56 6.58
N VAL A 248 -3.76 7.40 6.17
CA VAL A 248 -4.98 6.78 6.67
C VAL A 248 -4.62 5.41 7.23
N ILE A 249 -5.03 5.14 8.46
CA ILE A 249 -4.88 3.82 9.08
C ILE A 249 -6.26 3.24 9.27
N LEU A 250 -6.45 2.01 8.81
CA LEU A 250 -7.67 1.23 9.00
C LEU A 250 -7.29 -0.08 9.69
N SER A 251 -7.96 -0.42 10.78
CA SER A 251 -7.76 -1.69 11.49
C SER A 251 -9.08 -2.43 11.59
N PHE A 252 -9.14 -3.64 11.03
CA PHE A 252 -10.33 -4.48 11.03
C PHE A 252 -10.16 -5.65 12.00
N ASN A 253 -11.22 -5.99 12.73
CA ASN A 253 -11.24 -7.27 13.42
C ASN A 253 -11.54 -8.37 12.41
N SER A 254 -10.86 -9.49 12.55
CA SER A 254 -11.08 -10.68 11.76
C SER A 254 -11.50 -11.82 12.68
N GLN A 255 -12.68 -12.38 12.45
CA GLN A 255 -13.20 -13.51 13.23
C GLN A 255 -12.77 -14.83 12.58
N GLU A 256 -12.57 -15.87 13.40
CA GLU A 256 -12.24 -17.22 12.91
C GLU A 256 -11.03 -17.22 11.94
N ASN A 257 -10.00 -16.42 12.24
CA ASN A 257 -8.82 -16.21 11.40
C ASN A 257 -9.15 -15.75 9.96
N GLY A 258 -10.23 -14.99 9.78
CA GLY A 258 -10.61 -14.39 8.50
C GLY A 258 -11.12 -15.36 7.45
N ILE A 259 -11.56 -16.55 7.86
CA ILE A 259 -12.17 -17.57 6.99
C ILE A 259 -13.34 -16.99 6.16
N ASN A 260 -13.99 -15.94 6.67
CA ASN A 260 -15.14 -15.29 6.05
C ASN A 260 -14.87 -13.82 5.69
N ASP A 261 -13.60 -13.41 5.57
CA ASP A 261 -13.31 -12.05 5.13
C ASP A 261 -13.48 -11.97 3.61
N ASP A 262 -14.50 -11.24 3.17
CA ASP A 262 -14.66 -10.78 1.79
C ASP A 262 -15.07 -9.30 1.83
N TYR A 263 -14.11 -8.42 1.58
CA TYR A 263 -14.34 -6.98 1.52
C TYR A 263 -13.30 -6.31 0.65
N LYS A 264 -13.56 -5.05 0.30
CA LYS A 264 -12.62 -4.26 -0.50
C LYS A 264 -12.48 -2.84 0.01
N ILE A 265 -11.28 -2.29 -0.17
CA ILE A 265 -10.91 -0.90 0.13
C ILE A 265 -10.51 -0.25 -1.19
N ASN A 266 -11.20 0.81 -1.58
CA ASN A 266 -10.98 1.49 -2.86
C ASN A 266 -10.75 2.98 -2.64
N LEU A 267 -9.68 3.54 -3.21
CA LEU A 267 -9.49 4.97 -3.31
C LEU A 267 -10.02 5.49 -4.67
N THR A 268 -10.78 6.59 -4.68
CA THR A 268 -11.22 7.25 -5.92
C THR A 268 -10.03 7.50 -6.85
N ASN A 269 -10.08 6.99 -8.09
CA ASN A 269 -9.02 7.08 -9.10
C ASN A 269 -7.63 6.54 -8.67
N GLY A 270 -7.61 5.70 -7.63
CA GLY A 270 -6.41 5.16 -7.02
C GLY A 270 -6.45 3.64 -6.87
N PRO A 271 -5.58 3.07 -6.01
CA PRO A 271 -5.49 1.64 -5.84
C PRO A 271 -6.73 1.05 -5.18
N SER A 272 -6.91 -0.26 -5.41
CA SER A 272 -7.91 -1.07 -4.73
C SER A 272 -7.25 -2.24 -4.03
N VAL A 273 -7.76 -2.58 -2.84
CA VAL A 273 -7.32 -3.74 -2.06
C VAL A 273 -8.53 -4.64 -1.86
N ARG A 274 -8.46 -5.87 -2.34
CA ARG A 274 -9.48 -6.89 -2.13
C ARG A 274 -8.96 -7.90 -1.12
N ILE A 275 -9.72 -8.09 -0.06
CA ILE A 275 -9.42 -9.04 1.01
C ILE A 275 -10.33 -10.24 0.78
N LEU A 276 -9.71 -11.41 0.65
CA LEU A 276 -10.37 -12.70 0.50
C LEU A 276 -9.92 -13.63 1.63
N LYS A 277 -10.56 -14.80 1.72
CA LYS A 277 -10.27 -15.82 2.72
C LYS A 277 -8.77 -16.09 2.92
N ASN A 278 -8.07 -16.45 1.84
CA ASN A 278 -6.68 -16.88 1.90
C ASN A 278 -5.70 -15.87 1.30
N GLU A 279 -6.19 -14.82 0.62
CA GLU A 279 -5.33 -13.92 -0.14
C GLU A 279 -5.76 -12.45 0.01
N ILE A 280 -4.78 -11.54 -0.11
CA ILE A 280 -4.99 -10.11 -0.19
C ILE A 280 -4.45 -9.65 -1.55
N ILE A 281 -5.34 -9.10 -2.37
CA ILE A 281 -5.02 -8.65 -3.73
C ILE A 281 -4.99 -7.13 -3.76
N PHE A 282 -3.85 -6.57 -4.13
CA PHE A 282 -3.70 -5.16 -4.46
C PHE A 282 -3.82 -4.97 -5.96
N SER A 283 -4.50 -3.91 -6.40
CA SER A 283 -4.56 -3.54 -7.82
C SER A 283 -4.40 -2.05 -8.02
N ASP A 284 -3.83 -1.66 -9.16
CA ASP A 284 -3.87 -0.28 -9.62
C ASP A 284 -5.30 0.13 -10.04
N TYR A 285 -5.48 1.43 -10.34
CA TYR A 285 -6.77 2.00 -10.73
C TYR A 285 -7.37 1.31 -11.97
N ASN A 286 -6.55 1.00 -12.97
CA ASN A 286 -7.00 0.38 -14.22
C ASN A 286 -7.15 -1.15 -14.10
N MET A 287 -6.82 -1.73 -12.94
CA MET A 287 -6.76 -3.17 -12.69
C MET A 287 -5.86 -3.95 -13.67
N ILE A 288 -4.87 -3.25 -14.23
CA ILE A 288 -3.86 -3.82 -15.14
C ILE A 288 -2.84 -4.61 -14.32
N THR A 289 -2.34 -4.01 -13.23
CA THR A 289 -1.35 -4.62 -12.35
C THR A 289 -2.02 -5.12 -11.09
N LYS A 290 -1.74 -6.37 -10.72
CA LYS A 290 -2.25 -7.01 -9.51
C LYS A 290 -1.14 -7.72 -8.76
N PHE A 291 -1.13 -7.57 -7.44
CA PHE A 291 -0.24 -8.27 -6.53
C PHE A 291 -1.09 -9.08 -5.56
N SER A 292 -0.87 -10.39 -5.49
CA SER A 292 -1.56 -11.25 -4.53
C SER A 292 -0.56 -11.71 -3.47
N PHE A 293 -1.00 -11.67 -2.22
CA PHE A 293 -0.24 -12.13 -1.06
C PHE A 293 -1.10 -13.10 -0.27
N ASP A 294 -0.52 -14.24 0.09
CA ASP A 294 -1.18 -15.21 0.96
C ASP A 294 -1.32 -14.64 2.37
N ARG A 295 -2.37 -15.06 3.06
CA ARG A 295 -2.63 -14.72 4.45
C ARG A 295 -2.11 -15.83 5.36
N ILE A 296 -1.46 -15.46 6.46
CA ILE A 296 -1.13 -16.42 7.50
C ILE A 296 -2.42 -16.86 8.22
N ASP A 297 -2.54 -18.16 8.51
CA ASP A 297 -3.78 -18.79 9.02
C ASP A 297 -4.20 -18.39 10.44
N LYS A 298 -3.45 -17.58 11.18
CA LYS A 298 -3.72 -17.29 12.60
C LYS A 298 -3.45 -15.84 12.95
N PHE A 299 -4.48 -14.98 12.94
CA PHE A 299 -4.44 -13.56 13.29
C PHE A 299 -5.83 -13.10 13.78
N ASP A 300 -5.90 -12.04 14.59
CA ASP A 300 -7.16 -11.45 15.09
C ASP A 300 -7.53 -10.12 14.41
N LYS A 301 -6.54 -9.41 13.86
CA LYS A 301 -6.75 -8.12 13.18
C LYS A 301 -5.93 -8.02 11.91
N LEU A 302 -6.55 -7.40 10.91
CA LEU A 302 -5.92 -7.02 9.66
C LEU A 302 -5.97 -5.50 9.53
N SER A 303 -4.82 -4.86 9.46
CA SER A 303 -4.70 -3.42 9.41
C SER A 303 -4.02 -2.96 8.13
N PHE A 304 -4.36 -1.76 7.67
CA PHE A 304 -3.83 -1.15 6.46
C PHE A 304 -3.33 0.26 6.76
N ILE A 305 -2.16 0.59 6.20
CA ILE A 305 -1.64 1.94 6.16
C ILE A 305 -1.68 2.39 4.70
N LEU A 306 -2.38 3.49 4.44
CA LEU A 306 -2.42 4.16 3.14
C LEU A 306 -1.75 5.51 3.30
N GLN A 307 -0.64 5.74 2.61
CA GLN A 307 0.02 7.04 2.53
C GLN A 307 -0.19 7.65 1.15
N ILE A 308 -0.70 8.87 1.12
CA ILE A 308 -0.99 9.65 -0.07
C ILE A 308 0.02 10.80 -0.12
N GLU A 309 0.80 10.82 -1.19
CA GLU A 309 1.78 11.86 -1.47
C GLU A 309 1.59 12.31 -2.92
N LYS A 310 1.02 13.51 -3.11
CA LYS A 310 0.74 14.09 -4.44
C LYS A 310 -0.02 13.11 -5.35
N ASP A 311 0.67 12.49 -6.30
CA ASP A 311 0.18 11.56 -7.32
C ASP A 311 0.61 10.11 -7.06
N ILE A 312 1.08 9.79 -5.85
CA ILE A 312 1.49 8.45 -5.43
C ILE A 312 0.72 8.05 -4.17
N VAL A 313 0.26 6.80 -4.16
CA VAL A 313 -0.39 6.17 -3.02
C VAL A 313 0.40 4.92 -2.66
N GLN A 314 0.94 4.90 -1.45
CA GLN A 314 1.64 3.75 -0.90
C GLN A 314 0.70 2.99 0.03
N VAL A 315 0.66 1.66 -0.10
CA VAL A 315 -0.18 0.81 0.72
C VAL A 315 0.63 -0.32 1.33
N GLN A 316 0.35 -0.63 2.60
CA GLN A 316 0.89 -1.79 3.32
C GLN A 316 -0.21 -2.42 4.18
N TYR A 317 -0.28 -3.75 4.25
CA TYR A 317 -1.08 -4.46 5.25
C TYR A 317 -0.21 -4.97 6.41
N ILE A 318 -0.83 -5.13 7.58
CA ILE A 318 -0.22 -5.67 8.80
C ILE A 318 -1.22 -6.66 9.44
N GLN A 319 -0.77 -7.89 9.68
CA GLN A 319 -1.50 -8.92 10.42
C GLN A 319 -1.02 -8.97 11.87
N THR A 320 -1.95 -8.97 12.82
CA THR A 320 -1.65 -9.07 14.24
C THR A 320 -2.47 -10.14 14.93
N LEU A 321 -1.95 -10.69 16.03
CA LEU A 321 -2.66 -11.54 16.98
C LEU A 321 -2.39 -10.99 18.37
N ASP A 322 -3.44 -10.66 19.11
CA ASP A 322 -3.33 -10.04 20.43
C ASP A 322 -2.47 -8.77 20.41
N ASP A 323 -2.64 -7.97 19.35
CA ASP A 323 -1.84 -6.77 19.03
C ASP A 323 -0.34 -7.02 18.81
N GLN A 324 0.12 -8.28 18.76
CA GLN A 324 1.49 -8.64 18.36
C GLN A 324 1.57 -8.86 16.86
N LEU A 325 2.64 -8.39 16.23
CA LEU A 325 2.87 -8.58 14.80
C LEU A 325 3.04 -10.06 14.43
N ILE A 326 2.38 -10.49 13.36
CA ILE A 326 2.57 -11.82 12.76
C ILE A 326 3.12 -11.70 11.34
N ASP A 327 2.55 -10.79 10.55
CA ASP A 327 2.93 -10.61 9.16
C ASP A 327 2.72 -9.19 8.64
N LEU A 328 3.37 -8.87 7.53
CA LEU A 328 3.21 -7.61 6.82
C LEU A 328 3.50 -7.78 5.32
N SER A 329 2.84 -6.99 4.49
CA SER A 329 3.24 -6.87 3.09
C SER A 329 4.47 -5.98 2.92
N PRO A 330 5.16 -6.07 1.77
CA PRO A 330 5.94 -4.92 1.29
C PRO A 330 5.07 -3.67 1.19
N ILE A 331 5.74 -2.53 1.09
CA ILE A 331 5.10 -1.27 0.74
C ILE A 331 4.94 -1.22 -0.77
N ILE A 332 3.71 -1.04 -1.23
CA ILE A 332 3.40 -1.04 -2.67
C ILE A 332 2.99 0.37 -3.07
N SER A 333 3.74 0.95 -4.00
CA SER A 333 3.49 2.29 -4.52
C SER A 333 2.68 2.24 -5.80
N PHE A 334 1.56 2.94 -5.84
CA PHE A 334 0.68 3.08 -6.99
C PHE A 334 0.60 4.53 -7.45
N LYS A 335 0.52 4.73 -8.77
CA LYS A 335 0.17 6.04 -9.32
C LYS A 335 -1.29 6.36 -9.03
N TRP A 336 -1.55 7.60 -8.62
CA TRP A 336 -2.86 8.13 -8.34
C TRP A 336 -3.25 9.19 -9.38
N THR A 337 -4.40 8.98 -10.03
CA THR A 337 -4.83 9.87 -11.12
C THR A 337 -5.79 10.93 -10.58
N HIS A 338 -5.29 12.13 -10.33
CA HIS A 338 -6.13 13.23 -9.87
C HIS A 338 -6.96 13.80 -11.03
N MET A 339 -8.30 13.65 -10.97
CA MET A 339 -9.22 14.35 -11.87
C MET A 339 -9.80 15.57 -11.14
N ILE A 340 -9.92 16.71 -11.83
CA ILE A 340 -10.27 18.00 -11.22
C ILE A 340 -11.65 17.98 -10.53
N ASP A 341 -12.57 17.16 -11.05
CA ASP A 341 -13.97 17.12 -10.59
C ASP A 341 -14.26 16.03 -9.55
N ASP A 342 -13.30 15.14 -9.26
CA ASP A 342 -13.51 14.01 -8.36
C ASP A 342 -13.07 14.32 -6.93
N THR A 343 -13.93 14.03 -5.96
CA THR A 343 -13.59 14.15 -4.54
C THR A 343 -12.83 12.88 -4.08
N PRO A 344 -11.57 12.99 -3.61
CA PRO A 344 -10.80 11.86 -3.09
C PRO A 344 -11.53 11.19 -1.92
N THR A 345 -12.07 10.00 -2.15
CA THR A 345 -12.88 9.26 -1.19
C THR A 345 -12.33 7.86 -1.03
N LEU A 346 -12.16 7.41 0.21
CA LEU A 346 -11.83 6.03 0.53
C LEU A 346 -13.14 5.27 0.80
N THR A 347 -13.43 4.28 -0.03
CA THR A 347 -14.63 3.44 0.08
C THR A 347 -14.25 2.06 0.60
N ILE A 348 -14.83 1.66 1.72
CA ILE A 348 -14.77 0.31 2.26
C ILE A 348 -16.10 -0.36 1.92
N LYS A 349 -16.08 -1.48 1.19
CA LYS A 349 -17.29 -2.22 0.83
C LYS A 349 -17.20 -3.64 1.36
N ASN A 350 -18.12 -3.99 2.26
CA ASN A 350 -18.30 -5.36 2.71
C ASN A 350 -18.97 -6.16 1.58
N LYS A 351 -18.47 -7.37 1.32
CA LYS A 351 -19.02 -8.28 0.30
C LYS A 351 -19.71 -9.49 0.92
N ASN A 352 -19.53 -9.70 2.22
CA ASN A 352 -20.29 -10.67 2.98
C ASN A 352 -21.77 -10.27 3.05
N THR A 353 -22.68 -11.21 2.78
CA THR A 353 -24.12 -10.99 2.89
C THR A 353 -24.65 -11.19 4.31
N ASP A 354 -23.99 -12.07 5.08
CA ASP A 354 -24.55 -12.58 6.34
C ASP A 354 -23.73 -12.17 7.57
N LYS A 355 -22.59 -11.48 7.37
CA LYS A 355 -21.68 -11.08 8.45
C LYS A 355 -21.24 -9.62 8.32
N PRO A 356 -21.36 -8.81 9.40
CA PRO A 356 -20.86 -7.44 9.42
C PRO A 356 -19.32 -7.42 9.41
N LEU A 357 -18.74 -6.47 8.67
CA LEU A 357 -17.33 -6.13 8.80
C LEU A 357 -17.16 -5.14 9.97
N ILE A 358 -16.23 -5.42 10.88
CA ILE A 358 -15.97 -4.56 12.04
C ILE A 358 -14.68 -3.78 11.82
N LEU A 359 -14.81 -2.50 11.47
CA LEU A 359 -13.71 -1.56 11.48
C LEU A 359 -13.42 -1.18 12.94
N ASN A 360 -12.41 -1.83 13.52
CA ASN A 360 -12.01 -1.68 14.91
C ASN A 360 -11.56 -0.26 15.22
N LYS A 361 -10.71 0.31 14.35
CA LYS A 361 -10.14 1.65 14.49
C LYS A 361 -9.89 2.27 13.12
N SER A 362 -10.13 3.57 12.98
CA SER A 362 -9.57 4.38 11.91
C SER A 362 -8.97 5.67 12.47
N ILE A 363 -7.84 6.10 11.91
CA ILE A 363 -7.22 7.38 12.24
C ILE A 363 -6.62 8.01 10.99
N ILE A 364 -6.46 9.33 11.05
CA ILE A 364 -5.95 10.16 9.98
C ILE A 364 -4.78 10.97 10.54
N THR A 365 -3.66 10.91 9.85
CA THR A 365 -2.42 11.55 10.27
C THR A 365 -1.71 12.19 9.10
N ALA A 366 -0.74 13.06 9.37
CA ALA A 366 0.07 13.67 8.34
C ALA A 366 1.48 14.01 8.84
N ASP A 367 2.48 14.02 7.96
CA ASP A 367 3.84 14.44 8.29
C ASP A 367 4.55 15.16 7.15
N THR A 368 5.72 15.75 7.46
CA THR A 368 6.50 16.56 6.51
C THR A 368 7.36 15.73 5.54
N GLY A 369 7.37 14.40 5.66
CA GLY A 369 8.27 13.51 4.93
C GLY A 369 9.75 13.63 5.34
N ASP A 370 10.08 14.43 6.37
CA ASP A 370 11.44 14.54 6.90
C ASP A 370 11.80 13.28 7.69
N GLN A 371 12.39 12.29 7.01
CA GLN A 371 12.83 11.07 7.66
C GLN A 371 14.08 11.31 8.52
N ASN A 372 14.16 10.61 9.65
CA ASN A 372 15.38 10.51 10.45
C ASN A 372 15.94 9.09 10.35
N TRP A 373 16.65 8.79 9.27
CA TRP A 373 17.39 7.51 9.16
C TRP A 373 18.61 7.46 10.09
N GLU A 374 19.11 8.61 10.54
CA GLU A 374 20.38 8.74 11.27
C GLU A 374 20.32 8.34 12.76
N LYS A 375 19.14 8.04 13.32
CA LYS A 375 18.99 7.65 14.73
C LYS A 375 18.05 6.47 14.96
N ARG A 376 18.07 5.47 14.07
CA ARG A 376 17.47 4.18 14.41
C ARG A 376 18.51 3.42 15.24
N ASP A 377 18.21 3.17 16.51
CA ASP A 377 19.04 2.34 17.37
C ASP A 377 18.81 0.87 16.99
N ILE A 378 19.54 0.42 15.97
CA ILE A 378 19.38 -0.92 15.40
C ILE A 378 19.94 -1.99 16.36
N GLU A 379 20.83 -1.62 17.29
CA GLU A 379 21.46 -2.55 18.24
C GLU A 379 20.44 -3.25 19.15
N ASN A 380 19.30 -2.60 19.42
CA ASN A 380 18.26 -3.13 20.31
C ASN A 380 16.94 -3.46 19.60
N THR A 381 16.89 -3.36 18.27
CA THR A 381 15.67 -3.58 17.51
C THR A 381 15.75 -4.93 16.82
N SER A 382 15.30 -5.99 17.50
CA SER A 382 15.38 -7.38 17.01
C SER A 382 14.48 -7.69 15.79
N GLN A 383 13.83 -6.68 15.21
CA GLN A 383 12.86 -6.83 14.12
C GLN A 383 13.28 -5.99 12.91
N ILE A 384 13.69 -6.68 11.84
CA ILE A 384 14.00 -6.14 10.50
C ILE A 384 12.96 -5.11 10.02
N ILE A 385 11.72 -5.32 10.43
CA ILE A 385 10.52 -4.57 10.07
C ILE A 385 10.60 -3.12 10.53
N CYS A 386 11.19 -2.85 11.70
CA CYS A 386 11.40 -1.49 12.21
C CYS A 386 12.46 -0.72 11.40
N ALA A 387 13.41 -1.43 10.77
CA ALA A 387 14.50 -0.83 10.03
C ALA A 387 14.06 -0.35 8.64
N PHE A 388 13.09 -1.01 8.02
CA PHE A 388 12.68 -0.74 6.63
C PHE A 388 11.28 -0.11 6.49
N THR A 389 10.47 -0.05 7.55
CA THR A 389 9.14 0.57 7.50
C THR A 389 9.25 2.11 7.65
N PRO A 390 8.83 2.92 6.66
CA PRO A 390 8.77 4.38 6.77
C PRO A 390 7.61 4.83 7.67
N PHE A 391 6.61 3.98 7.89
CA PHE A 391 5.44 4.22 8.75
C PHE A 391 5.67 3.90 10.23
N LEU A 392 6.92 3.96 10.71
CA LEU A 392 7.29 3.48 12.06
C LEU A 392 6.47 4.14 13.19
N ASN A 393 6.19 5.44 13.07
CA ASN A 393 5.39 6.17 14.06
C ASN A 393 3.96 5.60 14.15
N LEU A 394 3.41 5.19 13.01
CA LEU A 394 2.07 4.61 12.89
C LEU A 394 1.99 3.17 13.37
N TYR A 395 3.13 2.49 13.44
CA TYR A 395 3.19 1.10 13.83
C TYR A 395 2.63 0.87 15.24
N ASN A 396 2.88 1.78 16.17
CA ASN A 396 2.37 1.70 17.55
C ASN A 396 0.86 1.92 17.68
N TYR A 397 0.19 2.40 16.63
CA TYR A 397 -1.27 2.39 16.60
C TYR A 397 -1.84 0.99 16.33
N ILE A 398 -1.05 0.12 15.71
CA ILE A 398 -1.48 -1.17 15.17
C ILE A 398 -0.92 -2.31 16.00
N VAL A 399 0.35 -2.22 16.42
CA VAL A 399 1.03 -3.26 17.20
C VAL A 399 1.53 -2.75 18.55
N GLN A 400 1.58 -3.64 19.52
CA GLN A 400 2.34 -3.49 20.78
C GLN A 400 3.81 -3.84 20.52
N GLY A 401 4.49 -3.06 19.67
CA GLY A 401 5.83 -3.36 19.16
C GLY A 401 6.98 -2.76 19.98
N THR A 402 8.16 -3.38 19.86
CA THR A 402 9.44 -3.00 20.52
C THR A 402 10.27 -2.00 19.71
N CYS A 403 9.81 -1.55 18.53
CA CYS A 403 10.50 -0.53 17.77
C CYS A 403 10.64 0.74 18.64
N ARG A 404 11.85 1.06 19.12
CA ARG A 404 12.09 2.24 19.97
C ARG A 404 11.57 3.49 19.23
N GLN A 405 10.47 4.04 19.75
CA GLN A 405 9.77 5.17 19.15
C GLN A 405 10.69 6.39 19.08
N LEU A 406 10.90 6.95 17.89
CA LEU A 406 11.32 8.35 17.75
C LEU A 406 10.16 9.27 18.19
N ASP A 407 10.47 10.53 18.49
CA ASP A 407 9.68 11.57 19.21
C ASP A 407 8.18 11.80 18.83
N GLY A 408 7.37 10.74 18.81
CA GLY A 408 5.93 10.70 19.04
C GLY A 408 5.02 11.18 17.91
N ILE A 409 3.81 10.63 17.95
CA ILE A 409 2.64 11.20 17.28
C ILE A 409 2.16 12.37 18.12
N ILE A 410 2.09 13.55 17.51
CA ILE A 410 1.70 14.79 18.15
C ILE A 410 0.22 15.04 17.87
N PHE A 411 -0.58 15.19 18.94
CA PHE A 411 -2.03 15.40 18.84
C PHE A 411 -2.45 16.86 18.66
N LYS A 412 -1.53 17.81 18.79
CA LYS A 412 -1.80 19.23 18.67
C LYS A 412 -0.96 19.88 17.57
N ALA A 413 -1.62 20.53 16.62
CA ALA A 413 -0.97 21.16 15.47
C ALA A 413 0.00 22.28 15.88
N ASP A 414 -0.35 23.11 16.87
CA ASP A 414 0.52 24.17 17.39
C ASP A 414 1.83 23.60 17.97
N GLN A 415 1.75 22.50 18.73
CA GLN A 415 2.92 21.81 19.24
C GLN A 415 3.77 21.18 18.13
N TYR A 416 3.11 20.64 17.09
CA TYR A 416 3.80 20.04 15.95
C TYR A 416 4.61 21.08 15.19
N PHE A 417 3.97 22.16 14.75
CA PHE A 417 4.61 23.20 13.93
C PHE A 417 5.59 24.11 14.70
N ASN A 418 5.50 24.17 16.03
CA ASN A 418 6.44 24.92 16.87
C ASN A 418 7.64 24.09 17.36
N SER A 419 7.74 22.80 17.00
CA SER A 419 8.84 21.93 17.38
C SER A 419 9.58 21.38 16.16
N ASN A 420 10.70 20.70 16.36
CA ASN A 420 11.34 19.94 15.27
C ASN A 420 10.37 18.85 14.79
N THR A 421 9.99 18.88 13.51
CA THR A 421 9.06 17.93 12.88
C THR A 421 9.75 16.68 12.33
N LYS A 422 11.09 16.65 12.29
CA LYS A 422 11.87 15.52 11.75
C LYS A 422 11.50 14.23 12.48
N GLY A 423 11.01 13.23 11.74
CA GLY A 423 10.60 11.93 12.27
C GLY A 423 9.33 11.95 13.13
N LYS A 424 8.50 13.00 13.07
CA LYS A 424 7.24 13.11 13.83
C LYS A 424 6.03 13.15 12.93
N THR A 425 4.91 12.64 13.45
CA THR A 425 3.63 12.62 12.73
C THR A 425 2.58 13.41 13.49
N LEU A 426 1.83 14.27 12.79
CA LEU A 426 0.69 15.01 13.32
C LEU A 426 -0.57 14.14 13.23
N HIS A 427 -1.27 13.97 14.34
CA HIS A 427 -2.60 13.37 14.35
C HIS A 427 -3.65 14.40 13.95
N ILE A 428 -4.47 14.07 12.95
CA ILE A 428 -5.46 14.97 12.33
C ILE A 428 -6.88 14.62 12.80
N ALA A 429 -7.29 13.35 12.69
CA ALA A 429 -8.63 12.91 13.04
C ALA A 429 -8.66 11.46 13.55
N GLY A 430 -9.71 11.14 14.32
CA GLY A 430 -9.89 9.87 15.01
C GLY A 430 -9.76 10.02 16.53
N LYS A 431 -10.48 9.18 17.27
CA LYS A 431 -10.52 9.12 18.73
C LYS A 431 -9.66 7.98 19.28
N SER A 432 -9.20 7.09 18.40
CA SER A 432 -8.34 5.98 18.80
C SER A 432 -6.97 6.51 19.23
N PHE A 433 -6.53 6.07 20.41
CA PHE A 433 -5.18 6.34 20.90
C PHE A 433 -4.21 5.21 20.52
N PRO A 434 -2.90 5.50 20.44
CA PRO A 434 -1.87 4.49 20.22
C PRO A 434 -1.97 3.40 21.29
N LEU A 435 -1.58 2.19 20.92
CA LEU A 435 -1.42 1.10 21.88
C LEU A 435 -0.33 1.49 22.87
N LYS A 436 -0.54 1.18 24.15
CA LYS A 436 0.51 1.36 25.15
C LYS A 436 1.60 0.34 24.87
N PRO A 437 2.88 0.75 24.78
CA PRO A 437 3.96 -0.22 24.74
C PRO A 437 3.94 -1.03 26.03
N ASP A 438 4.11 -2.34 25.91
CA ASP A 438 4.12 -3.21 27.08
C ASP A 438 5.40 -2.97 27.92
N LEU A 439 5.30 -3.11 29.23
CA LEU A 439 6.47 -3.03 30.11
C LEU A 439 7.34 -4.26 29.82
N LEU A 440 8.49 -4.04 29.18
CA LEU A 440 9.45 -5.06 28.77
C LEU A 440 9.64 -6.12 29.87
N THR A 441 8.98 -7.27 29.71
CA THR A 441 9.56 -8.52 30.14
C THR A 441 10.47 -8.90 28.98
N GLU A 442 11.76 -9.10 29.22
CA GLU A 442 12.67 -9.61 28.19
C GLU A 442 12.08 -10.92 27.65
N LEU A 443 11.34 -10.83 26.54
CA LEU A 443 10.96 -12.01 25.79
C LEU A 443 12.29 -12.48 25.21
N ASN A 444 12.79 -13.59 25.74
CA ASN A 444 13.78 -14.41 25.06
C ASN A 444 13.17 -14.76 23.70
N ASN A 445 13.46 -13.93 22.70
CA ASN A 445 13.14 -14.22 21.32
C ASN A 445 14.08 -15.33 20.87
N ASP A 446 13.72 -16.57 21.20
CA ASP A 446 14.11 -17.78 20.46
C ASP A 446 13.41 -17.82 19.08
N GLY A 447 12.92 -16.67 18.60
CA GLY A 447 12.45 -16.50 17.23
C GLY A 447 13.64 -16.68 16.30
N LEU A 448 13.68 -17.84 15.66
CA LEU A 448 14.65 -18.25 14.66
C LEU A 448 15.15 -17.04 13.86
N HIS A 449 16.35 -16.53 14.17
CA HIS A 449 16.99 -15.50 13.36
C HIS A 449 17.34 -16.12 12.02
N GLU A 450 16.43 -16.00 11.07
CA GLU A 450 16.66 -16.48 9.72
C GLU A 450 17.37 -15.38 8.95
N ASN A 451 18.62 -15.64 8.56
CA ASN A 451 19.34 -14.80 7.60
C ASN A 451 18.58 -14.90 6.27
N LYS A 452 17.65 -13.98 6.03
CA LYS A 452 16.78 -13.95 4.85
C LYS A 452 16.61 -12.52 4.40
N MET A 453 16.70 -12.31 3.09
CA MET A 453 16.25 -11.08 2.46
C MET A 453 14.72 -11.06 2.43
N LEU A 454 14.12 -9.92 2.74
CA LEU A 454 12.66 -9.73 2.71
C LEU A 454 12.27 -8.74 1.61
N LEU A 455 11.15 -9.00 0.93
CA LEU A 455 10.57 -8.02 -0.01
C LEU A 455 10.02 -6.87 0.84
N THR A 456 10.65 -5.70 0.77
CA THR A 456 10.27 -4.55 1.59
C THR A 456 9.50 -3.51 0.78
N TYR A 457 9.72 -3.45 -0.54
CA TYR A 457 9.16 -2.42 -1.41
C TYR A 457 8.83 -2.96 -2.81
N ILE A 458 7.70 -2.49 -3.36
CA ILE A 458 7.29 -2.69 -4.76
C ILE A 458 6.94 -1.32 -5.36
N ASP A 459 7.67 -0.92 -6.40
CA ASP A 459 7.36 0.25 -7.21
C ASP A 459 6.48 -0.12 -8.41
N ASN A 460 5.23 0.33 -8.38
CA ASN A 460 4.31 0.25 -9.52
C ASN A 460 3.95 1.66 -10.05
N VAL A 461 4.82 2.65 -9.81
CA VAL A 461 4.67 4.04 -10.28
C VAL A 461 5.49 4.26 -11.53
N ASN A 462 6.79 3.92 -11.49
CA ASN A 462 7.70 4.09 -12.61
C ASN A 462 7.58 2.93 -13.62
N ASN A 463 6.36 2.53 -13.93
CA ASN A 463 6.07 1.53 -14.96
C ASN A 463 6.66 2.04 -16.29
N ASN A 464 7.35 1.17 -17.03
CA ASN A 464 8.21 1.45 -18.18
C ASN A 464 9.68 1.80 -17.87
N GLN A 465 10.18 1.50 -16.67
CA GLN A 465 11.60 1.68 -16.35
C GLN A 465 12.19 0.53 -15.51
N SER A 466 11.58 -0.66 -15.55
CA SER A 466 11.99 -1.78 -14.70
C SER A 466 13.41 -2.28 -14.97
N LEU A 467 13.89 -2.19 -16.22
CA LEU A 467 15.24 -2.52 -16.63
C LEU A 467 16.14 -1.30 -16.56
N SER A 468 15.65 -0.17 -17.08
CA SER A 468 16.46 1.04 -17.26
C SER A 468 16.75 1.78 -15.96
N LEU A 469 15.80 1.88 -15.02
CA LEU A 469 15.97 2.64 -13.78
C LEU A 469 17.04 2.04 -12.85
N PRO A 470 16.97 0.75 -12.47
CA PRO A 470 18.08 -0.01 -11.88
C PRO A 470 19.43 0.23 -12.55
N ALA A 471 19.48 0.05 -13.87
CA ALA A 471 20.72 0.16 -14.64
C ALA A 471 21.35 1.56 -14.54
N VAL A 472 20.52 2.59 -14.64
CA VAL A 472 20.93 3.99 -14.52
C VAL A 472 21.41 4.28 -13.10
N ALA A 473 20.70 3.82 -12.07
CA ALA A 473 21.10 4.00 -10.67
C ALA A 473 22.53 3.48 -10.42
N LYS A 474 22.78 2.25 -10.87
CA LYS A 474 24.09 1.57 -10.74
C LYS A 474 25.19 2.29 -11.49
N THR A 475 24.89 2.75 -12.70
CA THR A 475 25.90 3.39 -13.56
C THR A 475 26.24 4.79 -13.07
N CYS A 476 25.25 5.52 -12.55
CA CYS A 476 25.40 6.85 -11.99
C CYS A 476 25.87 6.88 -10.53
N MET A 477 26.13 5.70 -9.93
CA MET A 477 26.59 5.56 -8.55
C MET A 477 25.68 6.28 -7.54
N VAL A 478 24.37 6.04 -7.67
CA VAL A 478 23.34 6.55 -6.76
C VAL A 478 22.49 5.40 -6.23
N SER A 479 22.06 5.49 -4.97
CA SER A 479 21.13 4.52 -4.40
C SER A 479 19.78 4.58 -5.10
N ILE A 480 19.20 3.43 -5.44
CA ILE A 480 17.88 3.34 -6.07
C ILE A 480 16.79 3.97 -5.19
N HIS A 481 16.91 3.88 -3.86
CA HIS A 481 15.99 4.51 -2.92
C HIS A 481 15.95 6.04 -3.07
N SER A 482 17.08 6.65 -3.42
CA SER A 482 17.14 8.09 -3.67
C SER A 482 16.41 8.52 -4.95
N ILE A 483 16.25 7.59 -5.90
CA ILE A 483 15.55 7.83 -7.16
C ILE A 483 14.06 7.54 -7.03
N LEU A 484 13.70 6.49 -6.28
CA LEU A 484 12.31 6.12 -6.01
C LEU A 484 11.63 7.09 -5.04
N SER A 485 12.40 7.79 -4.20
CA SER A 485 11.86 8.87 -3.37
C SER A 485 11.47 10.08 -4.22
N THR A 486 10.22 10.51 -4.07
CA THR A 486 9.60 11.72 -4.64
C THR A 486 10.28 13.03 -4.23
N ARG A 487 11.10 13.02 -3.17
CA ARG A 487 11.84 14.19 -2.74
C ARG A 487 13.05 14.37 -3.66
N GLN A 488 13.02 15.43 -4.47
CA GLN A 488 14.26 16.03 -4.95
C GLN A 488 15.11 16.29 -3.71
N THR A 489 16.19 15.52 -3.56
CA THR A 489 17.23 15.86 -2.60
C THR A 489 17.62 17.31 -2.88
N ARG A 490 18.01 18.10 -1.87
CA ARG A 490 18.47 19.49 -2.10
C ARG A 490 19.69 19.56 -3.04
N GLN A 491 20.20 18.43 -3.50
CA GLN A 491 21.20 18.28 -4.53
C GLN A 491 20.51 18.20 -5.89
N ILE A 492 21.02 18.97 -6.85
CA ILE A 492 20.64 18.88 -8.26
C ILE A 492 20.76 17.40 -8.67
N ARG A 493 19.66 16.79 -9.13
CA ARG A 493 19.65 15.42 -9.66
C ARG A 493 20.83 15.30 -10.63
N PRO A 494 21.75 14.33 -10.46
CA PRO A 494 22.89 14.22 -11.34
C PRO A 494 22.42 14.16 -12.78
N ALA A 495 22.98 14.99 -13.65
CA ALA A 495 22.66 14.99 -15.09
C ALA A 495 22.80 13.58 -15.69
N CYS A 496 23.67 12.76 -15.08
CA CYS A 496 23.86 11.34 -15.30
C CYS A 496 22.55 10.52 -15.36
N ILE A 497 21.58 10.84 -14.52
CA ILE A 497 20.35 10.05 -14.41
C ILE A 497 19.43 10.37 -15.58
N ASP A 498 19.18 11.67 -15.82
CA ASP A 498 18.16 12.12 -16.78
C ASP A 498 18.46 11.64 -18.20
N TRP A 499 19.66 11.95 -18.70
CA TRP A 499 20.08 11.62 -20.07
C TRP A 499 20.21 10.09 -20.33
N THR A 500 20.67 9.27 -19.37
CA THR A 500 20.87 7.83 -19.54
C THR A 500 19.53 7.11 -19.46
N LEU A 501 18.65 7.52 -18.54
CA LEU A 501 17.30 7.00 -18.45
C LEU A 501 16.48 7.32 -19.70
N GLU A 502 16.54 8.55 -20.22
CA GLU A 502 15.90 8.94 -21.49
C GLU A 502 16.40 8.06 -22.66
N ILE A 503 17.72 7.90 -22.81
CA ILE A 503 18.31 7.10 -23.90
C ILE A 503 17.91 5.63 -23.78
N MET A 504 17.99 5.04 -22.59
CA MET A 504 17.71 3.62 -22.38
C MET A 504 16.22 3.29 -22.57
N THR A 505 15.34 4.15 -22.06
CA THR A 505 13.88 3.97 -22.21
C THR A 505 13.52 4.01 -23.70
N ASP A 506 13.98 5.03 -24.42
CA ASP A 506 13.67 5.20 -25.84
C ASP A 506 14.27 4.10 -26.71
N PHE A 507 15.50 3.67 -26.42
CA PHE A 507 16.13 2.56 -27.11
C PHE A 507 15.35 1.26 -26.89
N THR A 508 14.93 0.98 -25.65
CA THR A 508 14.17 -0.22 -25.32
C THR A 508 12.77 -0.20 -25.96
N LEU A 509 12.13 0.96 -26.04
CA LEU A 509 10.86 1.11 -26.76
C LEU A 509 10.98 0.87 -28.27
N LEU A 510 12.08 1.31 -28.90
CA LEU A 510 12.29 1.16 -30.34
C LEU A 510 12.80 -0.24 -30.75
N PHE A 511 13.66 -0.83 -29.94
CA PHE A 511 14.43 -2.02 -30.32
C PHE A 511 14.25 -3.21 -29.38
N GLY A 512 13.49 -3.05 -28.28
CA GLY A 512 13.24 -4.07 -27.26
C GLY A 512 12.18 -5.10 -27.64
N SER A 513 11.70 -5.15 -28.88
CA SER A 513 10.83 -6.22 -29.38
C SER A 513 11.58 -7.51 -29.71
N SER A 514 12.92 -7.48 -29.74
CA SER A 514 13.75 -8.65 -30.01
C SER A 514 15.15 -8.54 -29.40
N LEU A 515 15.69 -9.64 -28.87
CA LEU A 515 17.09 -9.73 -28.41
C LEU A 515 18.11 -9.55 -29.55
N ARG A 516 17.70 -9.75 -30.81
CA ARG A 516 18.56 -9.50 -31.99
C ARG A 516 18.85 -8.02 -32.20
N THR A 517 17.94 -7.15 -31.78
CA THR A 517 18.06 -5.68 -31.88
C THR A 517 18.35 -5.04 -30.53
N TRP A 518 18.02 -5.70 -29.43
CA TRP A 518 18.29 -5.28 -28.06
C TRP A 518 19.52 -6.01 -27.49
N ASN A 519 20.70 -5.64 -27.99
CA ASN A 519 21.99 -6.14 -27.48
C ASN A 519 23.08 -5.05 -27.55
N THR A 520 24.17 -5.23 -26.79
CA THR A 520 25.24 -4.22 -26.65
C THR A 520 25.90 -3.85 -27.98
N GLU A 521 26.02 -4.77 -28.94
CA GLU A 521 26.59 -4.48 -30.26
C GLU A 521 25.66 -3.59 -31.09
N TYR A 522 24.39 -3.97 -31.20
CA TYR A 522 23.38 -3.19 -31.91
C TYR A 522 23.20 -1.82 -31.26
N PHE A 523 23.14 -1.78 -29.92
CA PHE A 523 23.09 -0.55 -29.13
C PHE A 523 24.25 0.38 -29.50
N GLY A 524 25.49 -0.13 -29.44
CA GLY A 524 26.68 0.64 -29.80
C GLY A 524 26.63 1.18 -31.23
N ARG A 525 26.15 0.38 -32.19
CA ARG A 525 26.00 0.80 -33.59
C ARG A 525 24.97 1.91 -33.76
N ILE A 526 23.81 1.83 -33.11
CA ILE A 526 22.75 2.84 -33.20
C ILE A 526 23.22 4.16 -32.59
N ILE A 527 23.82 4.12 -31.40
CA ILE A 527 24.35 5.34 -30.78
C ILE A 527 25.41 5.97 -31.69
N GLN A 528 26.34 5.19 -32.26
CA GLN A 528 27.34 5.70 -33.19
C GLN A 528 26.72 6.30 -34.47
N SER A 529 25.66 5.69 -34.99
CA SER A 529 24.88 6.21 -36.11
C SER A 529 24.32 7.59 -35.78
N ILE A 530 23.64 7.74 -34.64
CA ILE A 530 23.09 9.03 -34.17
C ILE A 530 24.16 10.10 -34.04
N ILE A 531 25.35 9.75 -33.54
CA ILE A 531 26.48 10.66 -33.44
C ILE A 531 26.92 11.17 -34.81
N THR A 532 26.93 10.28 -35.80
CA THR A 532 27.53 10.54 -37.12
C THR A 532 26.54 11.19 -38.08
N THR A 533 25.30 10.68 -38.14
CA THR A 533 24.27 11.08 -39.12
C THR A 533 23.17 11.93 -38.49
N GLY A 534 23.03 11.89 -37.17
CA GLY A 534 22.00 12.59 -36.44
C GLY A 534 20.65 11.87 -36.35
N ASN A 535 20.56 10.62 -36.79
CA ASN A 535 19.40 9.72 -36.70
C ASN A 535 19.85 8.27 -36.43
N THR A 536 18.92 7.33 -36.26
CA THR A 536 19.28 5.94 -35.93
C THR A 536 19.94 5.19 -37.09
N GLY A 537 19.77 5.65 -38.34
CA GLY A 537 20.27 5.00 -39.55
C GLY A 537 19.51 3.74 -39.95
N VAL A 538 18.39 3.44 -39.29
CA VAL A 538 17.49 2.32 -39.59
C VAL A 538 16.05 2.81 -39.68
N ALA A 539 15.21 2.12 -40.45
CA ALA A 539 13.78 2.44 -40.49
C ALA A 539 13.13 1.99 -39.18
N VAL A 540 12.52 2.94 -38.47
CA VAL A 540 11.81 2.68 -37.20
C VAL A 540 10.33 3.03 -37.34
N GLU A 541 9.49 2.30 -36.62
CA GLU A 541 8.03 2.50 -36.68
C GLU A 541 7.60 3.82 -36.04
N ASN A 542 8.24 4.21 -34.93
CA ASN A 542 7.91 5.42 -34.18
C ASN A 542 8.95 6.53 -34.38
N THR A 543 8.70 7.39 -35.38
CA THR A 543 9.59 8.51 -35.72
C THR A 543 9.68 9.60 -34.64
N GLU A 544 8.69 9.71 -33.74
CA GLU A 544 8.74 10.68 -32.64
C GLU A 544 9.67 10.21 -31.52
N ILE A 545 9.62 8.91 -31.16
CA ILE A 545 10.59 8.32 -30.22
C ILE A 545 12.00 8.36 -30.82
N GLU A 546 12.16 8.14 -32.13
CA GLU A 546 13.46 8.25 -32.80
C GLU A 546 14.10 9.64 -32.64
N LYS A 547 13.30 10.70 -32.83
CA LYS A 547 13.76 12.07 -32.66
C LYS A 547 14.14 12.34 -31.21
N ARG A 548 13.36 11.83 -30.26
CA ARG A 548 13.63 11.97 -28.81
C ARG A 548 14.95 11.29 -28.43
N LEU A 549 15.15 10.03 -28.85
CA LEU A 549 16.41 9.31 -28.67
C LEU A 549 17.58 10.07 -29.29
N SER A 550 17.43 10.50 -30.54
CA SER A 550 18.49 11.21 -31.27
C SER A 550 18.86 12.54 -30.59
N HIS A 551 17.87 13.24 -30.03
CA HIS A 551 18.10 14.47 -29.27
C HIS A 551 18.80 14.19 -27.94
N ALA A 552 18.35 13.18 -27.19
CA ALA A 552 18.93 12.81 -25.90
C ALA A 552 20.41 12.41 -26.04
N VAL A 553 20.76 11.59 -27.04
CA VAL A 553 22.16 11.20 -27.33
C VAL A 553 23.02 12.42 -27.68
N LYS A 554 22.54 13.32 -28.54
CA LYS A 554 23.28 14.54 -28.90
C LYS A 554 23.51 15.44 -27.68
N LYS A 555 22.46 15.65 -26.88
CA LYS A 555 22.53 16.43 -25.64
C LYS A 555 23.53 15.83 -24.68
N ALA A 556 23.57 14.49 -24.57
CA ALA A 556 24.52 13.83 -23.70
C ALA A 556 25.96 14.10 -24.10
N ILE A 557 26.27 13.90 -25.37
CA ILE A 557 27.62 14.07 -25.90
C ILE A 557 28.09 15.54 -25.87
N MET A 558 27.18 16.51 -25.91
CA MET A 558 27.55 17.92 -25.76
C MET A 558 28.03 18.28 -24.34
N SER A 559 27.74 17.44 -23.34
CA SER A 559 28.03 17.73 -21.93
C SER A 559 29.24 16.97 -21.34
N GLN A 560 29.75 15.93 -22.03
CA GLN A 560 30.89 15.11 -21.62
C GLN A 560 31.73 14.68 -22.83
N SER A 561 32.89 14.03 -22.64
CA SER A 561 33.65 13.49 -23.78
C SER A 561 32.93 12.28 -24.40
N ILE A 562 33.05 12.11 -25.71
CA ILE A 562 32.35 11.07 -26.49
C ILE A 562 32.63 9.67 -25.93
N ASP A 563 33.90 9.35 -25.68
CA ASP A 563 34.33 8.02 -25.24
C ASP A 563 33.82 7.69 -23.83
N SER A 564 33.91 8.65 -22.89
CA SER A 564 33.41 8.45 -21.53
C SER A 564 31.89 8.28 -21.46
N THR A 565 31.15 9.03 -22.30
CA THR A 565 29.69 8.95 -22.39
C THR A 565 29.24 7.60 -22.97
N LEU A 566 29.92 7.12 -24.02
CA LEU A 566 29.61 5.83 -24.65
C LEU A 566 29.86 4.65 -23.73
N ASP A 567 30.99 4.64 -23.02
CA ASP A 567 31.29 3.57 -22.06
C ASP A 567 30.31 3.55 -20.89
N HIS A 568 29.91 4.74 -20.42
CA HIS A 568 28.92 4.89 -19.37
C HIS A 568 27.57 4.30 -19.79
N ILE A 569 27.02 4.73 -20.93
CA ILE A 569 25.70 4.28 -21.39
C ILE A 569 25.72 2.78 -21.75
N LYS A 570 26.81 2.28 -22.34
CA LYS A 570 26.95 0.83 -22.57
C LYS A 570 26.97 0.04 -21.26
N THR A 571 27.60 0.55 -20.21
CA THR A 571 27.59 -0.11 -18.89
C THR A 571 26.17 -0.16 -18.33
N ALA A 572 25.39 0.92 -18.48
CA ALA A 572 23.98 0.91 -18.08
C ALA A 572 23.19 -0.13 -18.90
N PHE A 573 23.40 -0.20 -20.20
CA PHE A 573 22.77 -1.21 -21.04
C PHE A 573 23.11 -2.64 -20.59
N ASP A 574 24.37 -2.92 -20.26
CA ASP A 574 24.77 -4.23 -19.74
C ASP A 574 24.01 -4.59 -18.44
N TYR A 575 23.79 -3.62 -17.54
CA TYR A 575 22.97 -3.85 -16.34
C TYR A 575 21.51 -4.10 -16.64
N ALA A 576 20.92 -3.41 -17.63
CA ALA A 576 19.56 -3.69 -18.05
C ALA A 576 19.45 -5.10 -18.64
N GLN A 577 20.43 -5.52 -19.45
CA GLN A 577 20.49 -6.89 -19.96
C GLN A 577 20.56 -7.91 -18.82
N LEU A 578 21.41 -7.69 -17.82
CA LEU A 578 21.49 -8.55 -16.64
C LEU A 578 20.13 -8.70 -15.96
N ASN A 579 19.45 -7.58 -15.69
CA ASN A 579 18.15 -7.61 -15.03
C ASN A 579 17.07 -8.32 -15.89
N TYR A 580 17.12 -8.19 -17.22
CA TYR A 580 16.24 -8.92 -18.13
C TYR A 580 16.50 -10.43 -18.10
N PHE A 581 17.76 -10.85 -17.99
CA PHE A 581 18.10 -12.27 -17.89
C PHE A 581 17.67 -12.86 -16.56
N ASP A 582 17.87 -12.14 -15.46
CA ASP A 582 17.34 -12.52 -14.15
C ASP A 582 15.81 -12.68 -14.19
N TYR A 583 15.10 -11.91 -15.01
CA TYR A 583 13.67 -12.10 -15.25
C TYR A 583 13.37 -13.36 -16.10
N SER A 584 13.97 -13.46 -17.29
CA SER A 584 13.62 -14.46 -18.31
C SER A 584 14.00 -15.90 -17.94
N LEU A 585 15.10 -16.11 -17.21
CA LEU A 585 15.55 -17.44 -16.78
C LEU A 585 14.53 -18.18 -15.88
N PHE A 586 13.60 -17.46 -15.25
CA PHE A 586 12.64 -18.07 -14.33
C PHE A 586 11.25 -18.27 -14.96
N TYR A 587 10.82 -17.36 -15.82
CA TYR A 587 9.42 -17.37 -16.27
C TYR A 587 9.16 -18.34 -17.43
N VAL A 588 10.17 -18.88 -18.12
CA VAL A 588 9.97 -19.52 -19.45
C VAL A 588 9.06 -18.60 -20.31
N SER A 589 9.27 -17.28 -20.19
CA SER A 589 8.46 -16.28 -20.90
C SER A 589 9.04 -16.02 -22.26
N GLU A 590 8.15 -15.78 -23.23
CA GLU A 590 8.52 -15.11 -24.48
C GLU A 590 8.43 -13.57 -24.38
N ASP A 591 8.21 -13.02 -23.17
CA ASP A 591 8.15 -11.57 -22.96
C ASP A 591 9.43 -10.89 -23.45
N THR A 592 9.24 -9.95 -24.36
CA THR A 592 10.31 -9.14 -24.93
C THR A 592 10.83 -8.12 -23.93
N PRO A 593 12.07 -7.61 -24.07
CA PRO A 593 12.58 -6.53 -23.21
C PRO A 593 11.64 -5.32 -23.10
N SER A 594 10.94 -4.97 -24.17
CA SER A 594 9.97 -3.88 -24.18
C SER A 594 8.72 -4.14 -23.32
N GLN A 595 8.34 -5.41 -23.14
CA GLN A 595 7.25 -5.81 -22.24
C GLN A 595 7.75 -5.88 -20.80
N VAL A 596 8.95 -6.44 -20.58
CA VAL A 596 9.58 -6.54 -19.26
C VAL A 596 9.82 -5.17 -18.65
N GLU A 597 10.24 -4.18 -19.45
CA GLU A 597 10.43 -2.78 -19.04
C GLU A 597 9.18 -2.18 -18.36
N GLN A 598 7.98 -2.68 -18.68
CA GLN A 598 6.70 -2.19 -18.16
C GLN A 598 6.34 -2.77 -16.79
N LEU A 599 7.07 -3.77 -16.31
CA LEU A 599 6.80 -4.49 -15.07
C LEU A 599 7.19 -3.67 -13.81
N PRO A 600 6.61 -3.99 -12.64
CA PRO A 600 6.93 -3.30 -11.39
C PRO A 600 8.27 -3.72 -10.79
N LEU A 601 8.97 -2.80 -10.13
CA LEU A 601 10.27 -3.07 -9.50
C LEU A 601 10.11 -3.47 -8.01
N GLY A 602 10.58 -4.65 -7.61
CA GLY A 602 10.67 -5.09 -6.22
C GLY A 602 12.08 -4.91 -5.62
N ILE A 603 12.16 -4.55 -4.34
CA ILE A 603 13.43 -4.43 -3.59
C ILE A 603 13.44 -5.40 -2.42
N TYR A 604 14.50 -6.18 -2.34
CA TYR A 604 14.78 -7.12 -1.26
C TYR A 604 15.90 -6.64 -0.37
N GLU A 605 15.71 -6.71 0.95
CA GLU A 605 16.67 -6.17 1.92
C GLU A 605 17.01 -7.18 3.02
N LEU A 606 18.28 -7.21 3.42
CA LEU A 606 18.81 -7.88 4.59
C LEU A 606 19.38 -6.85 5.57
N LEU A 607 18.92 -6.90 6.82
CA LEU A 607 19.45 -6.08 7.90
C LEU A 607 20.75 -6.71 8.45
N LEU A 608 21.87 -6.05 8.23
CA LEU A 608 23.19 -6.55 8.63
C LEU A 608 23.42 -6.52 10.16
N PRO A 609 22.94 -5.53 10.94
CA PRO A 609 23.11 -5.56 12.40
C PRO A 609 22.49 -6.79 13.09
N SER A 610 21.43 -7.37 12.54
CA SER A 610 20.80 -8.60 13.06
C SER A 610 21.30 -9.89 12.39
N PHE A 611 22.24 -9.80 11.45
CA PHE A 611 22.76 -10.96 10.72
C PHE A 611 23.61 -11.85 11.64
N ILE A 612 23.33 -13.15 11.64
CA ILE A 612 24.09 -14.14 12.41
C ILE A 612 24.86 -15.03 11.44
N TYR A 613 26.16 -14.82 11.33
CA TYR A 613 26.98 -15.63 10.43
C TYR A 613 26.97 -17.12 10.80
N ARG A 614 26.78 -17.97 9.79
CA ARG A 614 26.95 -19.43 9.88
C ARG A 614 27.78 -19.90 8.69
N PRO A 615 28.80 -20.75 8.89
CA PRO A 615 29.56 -21.31 7.79
C PRO A 615 28.67 -22.21 6.93
N ILE A 616 28.84 -22.13 5.62
CA ILE A 616 28.12 -22.95 4.63
C ILE A 616 29.07 -24.04 4.14
N PRO A 617 28.84 -25.32 4.47
CA PRO A 617 29.68 -26.41 3.98
C PRO A 617 29.44 -26.65 2.48
N PRO A 618 30.44 -27.12 1.73
CA PRO A 618 30.27 -27.53 0.34
C PRO A 618 29.33 -28.74 0.25
N ILE A 619 28.41 -28.71 -0.71
CA ILE A 619 27.61 -29.89 -1.07
C ILE A 619 28.16 -30.42 -2.39
N ILE A 620 28.52 -31.69 -2.43
CA ILE A 620 29.07 -32.35 -3.63
C ILE A 620 28.09 -33.42 -4.10
N ILE A 621 27.85 -33.48 -5.40
CA ILE A 621 27.09 -34.58 -6.00
C ILE A 621 27.97 -35.82 -6.02
N GLU A 622 27.60 -36.84 -5.23
CA GLU A 622 28.27 -38.13 -5.16
C GLU A 622 27.24 -39.25 -5.40
N ASN A 623 27.50 -40.13 -6.37
CA ASN A 623 26.58 -41.18 -6.80
C ASN A 623 25.15 -40.67 -7.08
N SER A 624 25.05 -39.49 -7.72
CA SER A 624 23.77 -38.79 -7.98
C SER A 624 22.99 -38.34 -6.73
N GLU A 625 23.60 -38.36 -5.55
CA GLU A 625 23.04 -37.81 -4.31
C GLU A 625 23.77 -36.54 -3.87
N ARG A 626 23.06 -35.63 -3.19
CA ARG A 626 23.64 -34.40 -2.63
C ARG A 626 24.26 -34.72 -1.27
N VAL A 627 25.59 -34.73 -1.19
CA VAL A 627 26.33 -35.04 0.04
C VAL A 627 26.95 -33.78 0.62
N GLU A 628 26.62 -33.46 1.87
CA GLU A 628 27.16 -32.31 2.60
C GLU A 628 28.52 -32.62 3.22
N GLN A 629 29.56 -31.94 2.74
CA GLN A 629 30.95 -32.19 3.11
C GLN A 629 31.37 -31.36 4.32
N HIS A 630 30.99 -31.82 5.51
CA HIS A 630 31.24 -31.12 6.76
C HIS A 630 32.74 -30.93 7.10
N GLU A 631 33.62 -31.76 6.53
CA GLU A 631 35.08 -31.67 6.72
C GLU A 631 35.76 -30.74 5.70
N LEU A 632 35.05 -30.33 4.64
CA LEU A 632 35.53 -29.37 3.65
C LEU A 632 34.98 -27.98 3.96
N ALA A 633 35.76 -26.95 3.67
CA ALA A 633 35.33 -25.56 3.77
C ALA A 633 35.68 -24.82 2.49
N PHE A 634 34.86 -23.84 2.14
CA PHE A 634 35.20 -22.88 1.10
C PHE A 634 36.31 -21.94 1.58
N GLU A 635 37.30 -21.72 0.73
CA GLU A 635 38.33 -20.69 0.89
C GLU A 635 37.77 -19.39 0.31
N ILE A 636 37.49 -18.38 1.14
CA ILE A 636 36.83 -17.15 0.68
C ILE A 636 37.76 -15.95 0.85
N GLU A 637 37.97 -15.20 -0.23
CA GLU A 637 38.75 -13.97 -0.27
C GLU A 637 37.88 -12.79 -0.71
N ILE A 638 37.99 -11.65 -0.02
CA ILE A 638 37.25 -10.43 -0.33
C ILE A 638 38.21 -9.37 -0.86
N LEU A 639 37.90 -8.83 -2.04
CA LEU A 639 38.67 -7.80 -2.72
C LEU A 639 37.80 -6.53 -2.90
N PRO A 640 37.89 -5.55 -1.98
CA PRO A 640 37.21 -4.27 -2.13
C PRO A 640 38.00 -3.31 -3.04
N SER A 641 37.29 -2.57 -3.88
CA SER A 641 37.78 -1.38 -4.59
C SER A 641 37.66 -0.17 -3.65
N LEU A 642 38.79 0.32 -3.18
CA LEU A 642 38.86 1.41 -2.20
C LEU A 642 38.38 2.75 -2.79
N PHE A 643 37.74 3.56 -1.95
CA PHE A 643 37.47 4.96 -2.26
C PHE A 643 38.77 5.79 -2.20
N PRO A 644 38.86 6.92 -2.94
CA PRO A 644 40.01 7.81 -2.86
C PRO A 644 40.33 8.33 -1.45
N GLU A 645 39.32 8.33 -0.57
CA GLU A 645 39.40 8.79 0.82
C GLU A 645 39.82 7.70 1.80
N ASP A 646 39.83 6.43 1.38
CA ASP A 646 40.20 5.31 2.25
C ASP A 646 41.71 5.30 2.54
N ALA A 647 42.08 4.73 3.68
CA ALA A 647 43.48 4.62 4.08
C ALA A 647 44.29 3.88 3.01
N ARG A 648 45.45 4.44 2.65
CA ARG A 648 46.29 3.83 1.62
C ARG A 648 46.79 2.46 2.12
N PRO A 649 46.49 1.37 1.38
CA PRO A 649 46.98 0.04 1.73
C PRO A 649 48.51 -0.02 1.61
N SER A 650 49.11 -0.99 2.30
CA SER A 650 50.53 -1.31 2.19
C SER A 650 50.90 -1.76 0.78
N ASP A 651 52.18 -1.62 0.41
CA ASP A 651 52.66 -2.04 -0.92
C ASP A 651 52.42 -3.54 -1.17
N THR A 652 52.46 -4.36 -0.12
CA THR A 652 52.14 -5.80 -0.18
C THR A 652 50.67 -6.08 -0.47
N GLU A 653 49.76 -5.30 0.14
CA GLU A 653 48.32 -5.42 -0.11
C GLU A 653 47.96 -4.96 -1.52
N ILE A 654 48.63 -3.91 -2.02
CA ILE A 654 48.46 -3.42 -3.39
C ILE A 654 48.87 -4.49 -4.40
N GLU A 655 50.03 -5.12 -4.20
CA GLU A 655 50.51 -6.17 -5.11
C GLU A 655 49.59 -7.39 -5.08
N HIS A 656 49.22 -7.88 -3.89
CA HIS A 656 48.29 -8.99 -3.74
C HIS A 656 46.93 -8.68 -4.39
N ALA A 657 46.37 -7.48 -4.18
CA ALA A 657 45.13 -7.06 -4.79
C ALA A 657 45.22 -7.02 -6.33
N ARG A 658 46.37 -6.60 -6.88
CA ARG A 658 46.61 -6.57 -8.32
C ARG A 658 46.68 -7.98 -8.90
N GLU A 659 47.45 -8.87 -8.27
CA GLU A 659 47.58 -10.28 -8.67
C GLU A 659 46.23 -11.00 -8.61
N LEU A 660 45.48 -10.83 -7.51
CA LEU A 660 44.17 -11.42 -7.36
C LEU A 660 43.19 -10.88 -8.41
N ARG A 661 43.15 -9.56 -8.64
CA ARG A 661 42.29 -8.96 -9.67
C ARG A 661 42.60 -9.50 -11.06
N GLN A 662 43.88 -9.65 -11.39
CA GLN A 662 44.30 -10.26 -12.66
C GLN A 662 43.81 -11.71 -12.76
N LYS A 663 44.01 -12.52 -11.71
CA LYS A 663 43.55 -13.91 -11.68
C LYS A 663 42.03 -14.04 -11.83
N ILE A 664 41.26 -13.17 -11.17
CA ILE A 664 39.79 -13.12 -11.32
C ILE A 664 39.43 -12.76 -12.76
N SER A 665 40.10 -11.74 -13.33
CA SER A 665 39.86 -11.29 -14.71
C SER A 665 40.13 -12.41 -15.74
N GLU A 666 41.21 -13.15 -15.58
CA GLU A 666 41.55 -14.29 -16.44
C GLU A 666 40.53 -15.42 -16.30
N THR A 667 40.15 -15.76 -15.05
CA THR A 667 39.17 -16.81 -14.76
C THR A 667 37.81 -16.48 -15.35
N ILE A 668 37.31 -15.26 -15.15
CA ILE A 668 35.99 -14.87 -15.63
C ILE A 668 35.95 -14.75 -17.17
N ALA A 669 37.06 -14.34 -17.80
CA ALA A 669 37.19 -14.34 -19.25
C ALA A 669 37.13 -15.77 -19.81
N GLN A 670 37.82 -16.71 -19.17
CA GLN A 670 37.74 -18.13 -19.52
C GLN A 670 36.33 -18.69 -19.38
N TRP A 671 35.64 -18.40 -18.27
CA TRP A 671 34.25 -18.81 -18.08
C TRP A 671 33.33 -18.23 -19.15
N GLY A 672 33.51 -16.95 -19.51
CA GLY A 672 32.78 -16.31 -20.60
C GLY A 672 32.99 -16.97 -21.96
N GLN A 673 34.20 -17.49 -22.23
CA GLN A 673 34.48 -18.28 -23.44
C GLN A 673 33.81 -19.66 -23.40
N GLN A 674 33.73 -20.32 -22.25
CA GLN A 674 33.03 -21.61 -22.14
C GLN A 674 31.52 -21.46 -22.44
N TYR A 675 30.90 -20.41 -21.92
CA TYR A 675 29.51 -20.08 -22.23
C TYR A 675 29.30 -19.72 -23.71
N GLN A 676 30.30 -19.12 -24.37
CA GLN A 676 30.23 -18.76 -25.79
C GLN A 676 30.50 -19.96 -26.72
N GLY A 677 31.45 -20.83 -26.35
CA GLY A 677 31.88 -21.98 -27.16
C GLY A 677 30.84 -23.09 -27.29
N ALA A 678 29.88 -23.18 -26.38
CA ALA A 678 28.77 -24.12 -26.47
C ALA A 678 27.69 -23.71 -27.50
N HIS A 679 27.73 -22.49 -28.07
CA HIS A 679 26.91 -22.09 -29.23
C HIS A 679 27.43 -22.64 -30.57
N ALA A 680 28.59 -23.33 -30.60
CA ALA A 680 29.17 -23.85 -31.85
C ALA A 680 28.66 -25.25 -32.25
N ILE A 681 27.69 -25.83 -31.52
CA ILE A 681 27.04 -27.09 -31.87
C ILE A 681 25.66 -26.79 -32.47
N ASP A 682 25.63 -25.99 -33.53
CA ASP A 682 24.42 -25.72 -34.33
C ASP A 682 24.21 -26.80 -35.43
N ASP A 683 24.93 -27.93 -35.37
CA ASP A 683 25.00 -28.91 -36.45
C ASP A 683 24.80 -30.39 -36.00
N VAL A 684 24.11 -30.65 -34.88
CA VAL A 684 23.78 -32.02 -34.49
C VAL A 684 22.29 -32.19 -34.16
N ASP A 685 21.62 -32.87 -35.10
CA ASP A 685 20.36 -33.62 -35.01
C ASP A 685 19.10 -32.89 -34.53
N GLN A 686 18.37 -32.37 -35.53
CA GLN A 686 16.95 -32.04 -35.48
C GLN A 686 16.11 -33.29 -35.17
N GLU A 687 16.02 -33.72 -33.91
CA GLU A 687 14.90 -34.57 -33.45
C GLU A 687 14.72 -34.67 -31.91
N VAL A 688 15.49 -33.94 -31.09
CA VAL A 688 15.34 -33.95 -29.62
C VAL A 688 14.92 -32.58 -29.07
N ASN A 689 13.73 -32.55 -28.46
CA ASN A 689 13.12 -31.53 -27.58
C ASN A 689 13.53 -30.06 -27.79
N ALA A 690 12.73 -29.31 -28.56
CA ALA A 690 12.89 -27.87 -28.77
C ALA A 690 12.98 -27.04 -27.47
N ASP A 691 12.30 -27.47 -26.40
CA ASP A 691 12.28 -26.76 -25.11
C ASP A 691 13.60 -26.89 -24.31
N GLU A 692 14.26 -28.04 -24.34
CA GLU A 692 15.54 -28.26 -23.65
C GLU A 692 16.67 -27.45 -24.30
N ASN A 693 16.66 -27.35 -25.63
CA ASN A 693 17.60 -26.53 -26.40
C ASN A 693 17.41 -25.02 -26.17
N ALA A 694 16.17 -24.57 -25.98
CA ALA A 694 15.87 -23.18 -25.65
C ALA A 694 16.38 -22.80 -24.24
N ALA A 695 16.14 -23.65 -23.24
CA ALA A 695 16.60 -23.42 -21.86
C ALA A 695 18.13 -23.41 -21.76
N LEU A 696 18.81 -24.33 -22.45
CA LEU A 696 20.27 -24.36 -22.50
C LEU A 696 20.83 -23.10 -23.19
N SER A 697 20.25 -22.67 -24.31
CA SER A 697 20.66 -21.46 -25.02
C SER A 697 20.51 -20.20 -24.14
N GLN A 698 19.40 -20.08 -23.40
CA GLN A 698 19.19 -19.01 -22.42
C GLN A 698 20.24 -19.02 -21.31
N LEU A 699 20.56 -20.20 -20.76
CA LEU A 699 21.56 -20.36 -19.70
C LEU A 699 22.97 -19.99 -20.18
N LEU A 700 23.34 -20.42 -21.39
CA LEU A 700 24.62 -20.07 -22.03
C LEU A 700 24.73 -18.55 -22.23
N HIS A 701 23.68 -17.95 -22.77
CA HIS A 701 23.66 -16.51 -23.01
C HIS A 701 23.74 -15.71 -21.70
N ALA A 702 22.97 -16.08 -20.67
CA ALA A 702 23.02 -15.45 -19.36
C ALA A 702 24.41 -15.57 -18.71
N GLY A 703 25.02 -16.76 -18.76
CA GLY A 703 26.38 -16.99 -18.28
C GLY A 703 27.41 -16.10 -18.97
N HIS A 704 27.31 -15.94 -20.30
CA HIS A 704 28.19 -15.05 -21.06
C HIS A 704 28.03 -13.57 -20.68
N ILE A 705 26.80 -13.11 -20.44
CA ILE A 705 26.53 -11.72 -20.04
C ILE A 705 27.04 -11.44 -18.64
N VAL A 706 26.72 -12.29 -17.65
CA VAL A 706 27.17 -12.14 -16.26
C VAL A 706 28.69 -12.12 -16.17
N THR A 707 29.36 -13.05 -16.84
CA THR A 707 30.83 -13.12 -16.88
C THR A 707 31.43 -11.91 -17.60
N GLY A 708 30.83 -11.46 -18.69
CA GLY A 708 31.22 -10.24 -19.40
C GLY A 708 31.10 -8.96 -18.55
N ILE A 709 30.03 -8.83 -17.76
CA ILE A 709 29.83 -7.71 -16.84
C ILE A 709 30.92 -7.71 -15.77
N ILE A 710 31.13 -8.84 -15.08
CA ILE A 710 32.16 -8.96 -14.04
C ILE A 710 33.54 -8.62 -14.63
N HIS A 711 33.87 -9.15 -15.82
CA HIS A 711 35.12 -8.87 -16.53
C HIS A 711 35.30 -7.36 -16.81
N ARG A 712 34.28 -6.70 -17.37
CA ARG A 712 34.33 -5.28 -17.69
C ARG A 712 34.47 -4.41 -16.44
N ARG A 713 33.78 -4.76 -15.36
CA ARG A 713 33.85 -4.04 -14.08
C ARG A 713 35.24 -4.18 -13.44
N LEU A 714 35.87 -5.36 -13.53
CA LEU A 714 37.25 -5.57 -13.07
C LEU A 714 38.25 -4.67 -13.78
N ILE A 715 38.07 -4.45 -15.09
CA ILE A 715 38.89 -3.55 -15.91
C ILE A 715 38.67 -2.08 -15.55
N LEU A 716 37.40 -1.66 -15.40
CA LEU A 716 37.05 -0.28 -15.06
C LEU A 716 37.50 0.11 -13.64
N ASN A 717 37.55 -0.86 -12.72
CA ASN A 717 37.99 -0.72 -11.34
C ASN A 717 37.36 0.50 -10.63
N ARG A 718 36.04 0.45 -10.46
CA ARG A 718 35.29 1.58 -9.89
C ARG A 718 35.38 1.54 -8.36
N PRO A 719 35.53 2.70 -7.68
CA PRO A 719 35.43 2.78 -6.23
C PRO A 719 34.10 2.21 -5.71
N GLY A 720 34.13 1.50 -4.59
CA GLY A 720 32.94 0.97 -3.93
C GLY A 720 32.54 -0.46 -4.33
N GLU A 721 33.15 -1.02 -5.37
CA GLU A 721 32.95 -2.43 -5.74
C GLU A 721 33.56 -3.39 -4.72
N ILE A 722 32.94 -4.54 -4.52
CA ILE A 722 33.44 -5.60 -3.65
C ILE A 722 33.32 -6.91 -4.41
N TYR A 723 34.46 -7.59 -4.62
CA TYR A 723 34.50 -8.92 -5.21
C TYR A 723 34.69 -9.95 -4.10
N VAL A 724 33.83 -10.96 -4.05
CA VAL A 724 33.99 -12.12 -3.15
C VAL A 724 34.34 -13.33 -3.99
N VAL A 725 35.54 -13.85 -3.79
CA VAL A 725 36.09 -14.98 -4.53
C VAL A 725 36.02 -16.22 -3.65
N VAL A 726 35.32 -17.23 -4.12
CA VAL A 726 35.19 -18.52 -3.45
C VAL A 726 36.04 -19.55 -4.17
N LYS A 727 36.91 -20.20 -3.42
CA LYS A 727 37.74 -21.29 -3.87
C LYS A 727 37.39 -22.58 -3.12
N LEU A 728 37.60 -23.71 -3.78
CA LEU A 728 37.57 -25.03 -3.16
C LEU A 728 38.80 -25.79 -3.63
N ARG A 729 39.65 -26.21 -2.68
CA ARG A 729 40.93 -26.88 -2.98
C ARG A 729 41.84 -26.01 -3.88
N GLY A 730 41.86 -24.70 -3.64
CA GLY A 730 42.65 -23.71 -4.38
C GLY A 730 42.12 -23.27 -5.75
N GLU A 731 41.07 -23.89 -6.28
CA GLU A 731 40.43 -23.52 -7.55
C GLU A 731 39.28 -22.53 -7.31
N ILE A 732 39.19 -21.46 -8.12
CA ILE A 732 38.08 -20.51 -8.04
C ILE A 732 36.83 -21.17 -8.62
N ILE A 733 35.76 -21.23 -7.83
CA ILE A 733 34.51 -21.88 -8.22
C ILE A 733 33.29 -20.95 -8.18
N ALA A 734 33.38 -19.80 -7.50
CA ALA A 734 32.37 -18.75 -7.57
C ALA A 734 32.97 -17.36 -7.34
N ILE A 735 32.37 -16.35 -7.99
CA ILE A 735 32.72 -14.94 -7.86
C ILE A 735 31.43 -14.15 -7.70
N VAL A 736 31.33 -13.35 -6.62
CA VAL A 736 30.22 -12.43 -6.38
C VAL A 736 30.70 -10.99 -6.47
N LEU A 737 29.92 -10.14 -7.14
CA LEU A 737 30.12 -8.71 -7.23
C LEU A 737 29.02 -7.99 -6.43
N ALA A 738 29.44 -7.10 -5.53
CA ALA A 738 28.59 -6.15 -4.83
C ALA A 738 29.12 -4.72 -5.02
N ASP A 739 28.25 -3.72 -4.83
CA ASP A 739 28.61 -2.31 -5.03
C ASP A 739 27.95 -1.42 -3.95
N ARG A 740 28.71 -0.44 -3.45
CA ARG A 740 28.28 0.52 -2.44
C ARG A 740 27.61 1.77 -3.02
N PHE A 741 27.75 2.06 -4.31
CA PHE A 741 27.20 3.27 -4.97
C PHE A 741 27.34 4.57 -4.16
N ASN A 742 28.53 4.82 -3.63
CA ASN A 742 28.85 5.97 -2.75
C ASN A 742 28.08 6.05 -1.42
N ASN A 743 27.35 5.00 -1.02
CA ASN A 743 26.74 4.86 0.29
C ASN A 743 27.45 3.75 1.09
N ARG A 744 27.98 4.09 2.28
CA ARG A 744 28.62 3.09 3.15
C ARG A 744 27.62 2.24 3.92
N ASP A 745 26.39 2.74 4.09
CA ASP A 745 25.34 2.10 4.88
C ASP A 745 24.53 1.08 4.06
N GLU A 746 24.44 1.27 2.74
CA GLU A 746 23.62 0.47 1.81
C GLU A 746 24.52 -0.15 0.74
N VAL A 747 24.46 -1.47 0.58
CA VAL A 747 25.25 -2.20 -0.41
C VAL A 747 24.34 -3.07 -1.26
N GLU A 748 24.48 -3.02 -2.58
CA GLU A 748 23.73 -3.89 -3.49
C GLU A 748 24.52 -5.16 -3.83
N LEU A 749 23.85 -6.30 -3.83
CA LEU A 749 24.31 -7.50 -4.51
C LEU A 749 24.02 -7.40 -6.02
N VAL A 750 25.06 -7.22 -6.82
CA VAL A 750 24.96 -6.88 -8.25
C VAL A 750 24.93 -8.11 -9.13
N ALA A 751 25.89 -9.02 -8.99
CA ALA A 751 26.03 -10.19 -9.87
C ALA A 751 26.73 -11.35 -9.16
N SER A 752 26.48 -12.58 -9.64
CA SER A 752 27.14 -13.79 -9.15
C SER A 752 27.41 -14.74 -10.31
N ALA A 753 28.66 -15.19 -10.44
CA ALA A 753 29.09 -16.20 -11.38
C ALA A 753 29.59 -17.44 -10.64
N THR A 754 29.30 -18.62 -11.19
CA THR A 754 29.79 -19.92 -10.70
C THR A 754 30.51 -20.62 -11.85
N LEU A 755 31.46 -21.51 -11.52
CA LEU A 755 32.16 -22.34 -12.50
C LEU A 755 31.17 -22.95 -13.51
N PRO A 756 31.35 -22.75 -14.83
CA PRO A 756 30.34 -23.11 -15.82
C PRO A 756 29.94 -24.59 -15.79
N ASP A 757 30.87 -25.50 -15.55
CA ASP A 757 30.58 -26.94 -15.48
C ASP A 757 29.53 -27.28 -14.40
N TYR A 758 29.58 -26.61 -13.24
CA TYR A 758 28.61 -26.81 -12.15
C TYR A 758 27.22 -26.20 -12.44
N VAL A 759 27.14 -25.31 -13.43
CA VAL A 759 25.91 -24.65 -13.87
C VAL A 759 25.29 -25.40 -15.05
N LEU A 760 26.11 -25.75 -16.04
CA LEU A 760 25.70 -26.42 -17.28
C LEU A 760 25.41 -27.91 -17.08
N SER A 761 26.06 -28.56 -16.11
CA SER A 761 25.87 -29.98 -15.78
C SER A 761 25.51 -30.16 -14.31
N PRO A 762 24.31 -29.71 -13.90
CA PRO A 762 23.94 -29.50 -12.50
C PRO A 762 23.92 -30.75 -11.61
N ASP A 763 23.73 -31.93 -12.22
CA ASP A 763 23.60 -33.22 -11.54
C ASP A 763 24.78 -34.15 -11.86
N SER A 764 25.84 -33.62 -12.49
CA SER A 764 27.03 -34.40 -12.79
C SER A 764 27.85 -34.69 -11.53
N GLU A 765 28.47 -35.87 -11.49
CA GLU A 765 29.34 -36.31 -10.40
C GLU A 765 30.44 -35.28 -10.13
N GLY A 766 30.66 -34.94 -8.86
CA GLY A 766 31.64 -33.94 -8.44
C GLY A 766 31.18 -32.48 -8.57
N THR A 767 29.94 -32.23 -9.01
CA THR A 767 29.37 -30.87 -9.03
C THR A 767 29.27 -30.31 -7.62
N VAL A 768 29.75 -29.08 -7.44
CA VAL A 768 29.74 -28.39 -6.14
C VAL A 768 28.57 -27.41 -6.06
N ARG A 769 27.86 -27.43 -4.93
CA ARG A 769 26.79 -26.50 -4.56
C ARG A 769 27.12 -25.78 -3.25
N GLY A 770 26.49 -24.64 -3.04
CA GLY A 770 26.65 -23.81 -1.84
C GLY A 770 27.67 -22.68 -1.94
N ALA A 771 28.50 -22.64 -2.99
CA ALA A 771 29.55 -21.62 -3.15
C ALA A 771 29.01 -20.18 -3.22
N GLY A 772 27.93 -19.93 -3.98
CA GLY A 772 27.29 -18.62 -4.04
C GLY A 772 26.70 -18.18 -2.69
N THR A 773 26.02 -19.08 -1.99
CA THR A 773 25.51 -18.86 -0.63
C THR A 773 26.64 -18.52 0.34
N ALA A 774 27.74 -19.26 0.29
CA ALA A 774 28.92 -19.01 1.11
C ALA A 774 29.52 -17.63 0.84
N ALA A 775 29.64 -17.23 -0.44
CA ALA A 775 30.13 -15.91 -0.84
C ALA A 775 29.28 -14.78 -0.23
N VAL A 776 27.96 -14.90 -0.30
CA VAL A 776 27.05 -13.86 0.17
C VAL A 776 26.98 -13.80 1.70
N TYR A 777 27.08 -14.94 2.39
CA TYR A 777 27.18 -14.96 3.86
C TYR A 777 28.48 -14.32 4.35
N GLU A 778 29.58 -14.58 3.63
CA GLU A 778 30.87 -13.98 3.92
C GLU A 778 30.88 -12.48 3.59
N LEU A 779 30.24 -12.06 2.50
CA LEU A 779 29.99 -10.66 2.20
C LEU A 779 29.21 -9.98 3.32
N ALA A 780 28.10 -10.57 3.76
CA ALA A 780 27.27 -10.02 4.83
C ALA A 780 28.06 -9.88 6.13
N ARG A 781 28.86 -10.88 6.50
CA ARG A 781 29.79 -10.83 7.66
C ARG A 781 30.78 -9.67 7.53
N TYR A 782 31.41 -9.54 6.36
CA TYR A 782 32.36 -8.46 6.08
C TYR A 782 31.70 -7.08 6.17
N LEU A 783 30.54 -6.90 5.54
CA LEU A 783 29.81 -5.64 5.55
C LEU A 783 29.33 -5.26 6.96
N GLN A 784 28.86 -6.22 7.74
CA GLN A 784 28.51 -6.04 9.16
C GLN A 784 29.72 -5.54 9.97
N GLN A 785 30.91 -6.11 9.77
CA GLN A 785 32.14 -5.65 10.43
C GLN A 785 32.58 -4.24 10.00
N GLN A 786 32.23 -3.82 8.78
CA GLN A 786 32.49 -2.48 8.26
C GLN A 786 31.43 -1.44 8.70
N GLY A 787 30.41 -1.86 9.45
CA GLY A 787 29.34 -0.98 9.93
C GLY A 787 28.25 -0.66 8.90
N ALA A 788 28.19 -1.39 7.78
CA ALA A 788 27.09 -1.26 6.83
C ALA A 788 25.77 -1.73 7.49
N LYS A 789 24.65 -1.12 7.11
CA LYS A 789 23.34 -1.39 7.70
C LYS A 789 22.54 -2.39 6.88
N THR A 790 22.62 -2.29 5.55
CA THR A 790 21.75 -3.02 4.64
C THR A 790 22.54 -3.65 3.50
N LEU A 791 22.24 -4.91 3.21
CA LEU A 791 22.56 -5.56 1.94
C LEU A 791 21.24 -5.75 1.17
N PHE A 792 21.12 -5.19 -0.03
CA PHE A 792 19.88 -5.23 -0.81
C PHE A 792 20.06 -5.76 -2.24
N SER A 793 18.93 -6.00 -2.90
CA SER A 793 18.90 -6.50 -4.27
C SER A 793 17.59 -6.17 -4.98
N GLU A 794 17.67 -5.69 -6.21
CA GLU A 794 16.51 -5.30 -7.04
C GLU A 794 15.97 -6.47 -7.88
N THR A 795 14.67 -6.50 -8.15
CA THR A 795 14.01 -7.56 -8.93
C THR A 795 12.87 -6.99 -9.77
N ILE A 796 12.67 -7.44 -11.00
CA ILE A 796 11.71 -6.84 -11.96
C ILE A 796 10.27 -7.38 -11.81
N SER A 797 10.06 -8.36 -10.93
CA SER A 797 8.72 -8.83 -10.59
C SER A 797 8.75 -9.67 -9.31
N GLN A 798 7.59 -9.83 -8.65
CA GLN A 798 7.43 -10.75 -7.51
C GLN A 798 7.90 -12.18 -7.87
N PRO A 799 7.65 -12.73 -9.08
CA PRO A 799 8.28 -13.99 -9.52
C PRO A 799 9.80 -13.94 -9.72
N SER A 800 10.38 -12.85 -10.26
CA SER A 800 11.83 -12.73 -10.49
C SER A 800 12.66 -12.74 -9.21
N ALA A 801 12.04 -12.38 -8.09
CA ALA A 801 12.60 -12.60 -6.76
C ALA A 801 13.04 -14.04 -6.48
N ARG A 802 12.36 -15.02 -7.11
CA ARG A 802 12.68 -16.44 -6.98
C ARG A 802 14.07 -16.77 -7.51
N VAL A 803 14.65 -15.98 -8.43
CA VAL A 803 16.04 -16.14 -8.89
C VAL A 803 17.04 -15.79 -7.79
N LYS A 804 16.77 -14.75 -7.00
CA LYS A 804 17.63 -14.36 -5.87
C LYS A 804 17.52 -15.33 -4.68
N GLN A 805 16.57 -16.28 -4.68
CA GLN A 805 16.54 -17.41 -3.72
C GLN A 805 17.81 -18.27 -3.77
N LYS A 806 18.51 -18.33 -4.91
CA LYS A 806 19.70 -19.17 -5.09
C LYS A 806 21.01 -18.56 -4.57
N VAL A 807 21.04 -17.27 -4.21
CA VAL A 807 22.21 -16.62 -3.58
C VAL A 807 22.24 -16.79 -2.04
N GLY A 808 21.48 -17.76 -1.51
CA GLY A 808 21.64 -18.25 -0.14
C GLY A 808 20.70 -17.66 0.90
N PHE A 809 19.76 -16.82 0.49
CA PHE A 809 18.66 -16.38 1.34
C PHE A 809 17.42 -17.18 0.96
N THR A 810 16.89 -17.98 1.89
CA THR A 810 15.56 -18.56 1.72
C THR A 810 14.56 -17.42 1.93
N PHE A 811 13.82 -17.01 0.90
CA PHE A 811 12.84 -15.94 1.08
C PHE A 811 11.64 -16.50 1.87
N LYS A 812 10.95 -15.67 2.65
CA LYS A 812 9.72 -16.12 3.32
C LYS A 812 8.79 -16.63 2.23
N SER A 813 8.42 -17.90 2.35
CA SER A 813 7.69 -18.65 1.34
C SER A 813 6.27 -18.07 1.16
N GLU A 814 6.05 -17.40 0.05
CA GLU A 814 4.73 -17.24 -0.58
C GLU A 814 4.78 -18.13 -1.84
N PHE A 815 4.14 -19.30 -1.76
CA PHE A 815 4.29 -20.39 -2.74
C PHE A 815 3.25 -20.34 -3.84
#